data_AF-A0A1I7S0Q0-F1
#
_entry.id   AF-A0A1I7S0Q0-F1
#
_cell.length_a   1.000
_cell.length_b   1.000
_cell.length_c   1.000
_cell.angle_alpha   90.00
_cell.angle_beta   90.00
_cell.angle_gamma   90.00
#
_symmetry.space_group_name_H-M   'P 1'
#
loop_
_entity.id
_entity.type
_entity.pdbx_description
1 polymer ?
#
loop_
_entity_poly.entity_id
_entity_poly.type
_entity_poly.pdbx_seq_one_letter_code
_entity_poly.pdbx_strand_id
1 'polypeptide(L)'
;MIAIVLVALLAFARADDVKLQCLQPPKINSALPAAIAIPQNYSAIVTFVDSTKTSVRLVEKDFNDVFFYEKTQKGQKTTRYVVKDNSTLIFDDTSCSRQSIDESKKLYPFPKVFTDTFKDLSTLSQIVNSVLTQQYAQDGLVNVTSVDGFTAVTWHGCLNRTDTTDAIEIDVNFIGDKSTQPPFDDGNKWPQALNIHFLSYNYTDDGKGTITPSIKEDITVSILVLKPVDQKEKVKVSSAPKGVFCENSPKAVLPSGLPTKFEADLTYIDSEQHVVNTAELMYDQPNRIVSFGLDFSQDSDIPYVQNTNTSEVKDLGKARIFLDFKSGFEYRLSKDGRVCRSVRPIEKSWQAIEEKDGKFNLKEPTTVFFNGSGAEFYNSGEVVRGGVTYDSYVSRQLNNATKEQVVIELLYFNKQWKLESGAENLIHSITQYHKNAQNETVKTTVILFNQVKNNTLVGTSWSKHTVFPCLADGKSDNFFFLKLANGTMKDLQNIGYENVESALAEAVAKTANISVLRISQFLLKQLNTQFMACFLLGEKNPLIPANTTDLVIEKNVTEVRNLLNGTLKTQQINVNIVSDDLKTQTISVNGFGVVSTTDEHPFPPQYNGYTGGSMFILALFSFIFGVGIAVGSYVFYTKRQGIRGIAYQVFE
;
A
#
# COMPACT_ATOMS: atom_id res chain seq x y z
N MET A 1 -11.41 -26.56 5.87
CA MET A 1 -11.57 -27.98 5.48
C MET A 1 -10.22 -28.46 4.96
N ILE A 2 -9.51 -29.20 5.80
CA ILE A 2 -8.14 -29.63 5.58
C ILE A 2 -8.21 -30.98 4.86
N ALA A 3 -7.92 -31.00 3.56
CA ALA A 3 -7.65 -32.25 2.86
C ALA A 3 -6.17 -32.59 3.07
N ILE A 4 -5.93 -33.44 4.07
CA ILE A 4 -4.68 -34.17 4.25
C ILE A 4 -4.54 -35.07 3.02
N VAL A 5 -3.79 -34.64 2.01
CA VAL A 5 -3.33 -35.55 0.97
C VAL A 5 -2.22 -36.37 1.61
N LEU A 6 -2.56 -37.63 1.88
CA LEU A 6 -1.65 -38.67 2.33
C LEU A 6 -0.34 -38.57 1.54
N VAL A 7 0.76 -38.42 2.28
CA VAL A 7 2.09 -38.81 1.82
C VAL A 7 2.00 -40.32 1.58
N ALA A 8 1.58 -40.72 0.39
CA ALA A 8 1.70 -42.09 -0.05
C ALA A 8 3.19 -42.41 -0.06
N LEU A 9 3.58 -43.39 0.75
CA LEU A 9 4.91 -43.97 0.72
C LEU A 9 5.23 -44.33 -0.73
N LEU A 10 6.17 -43.60 -1.34
CA LEU A 10 6.91 -44.06 -2.50
C LEU A 10 7.77 -45.24 -2.05
N ALA A 11 7.15 -46.42 -1.95
CA ALA A 11 7.86 -47.67 -2.02
C ALA A 11 8.45 -47.77 -3.43
N PHE A 12 9.67 -47.28 -3.60
CA PHE A 12 10.48 -47.63 -4.76
C PHE A 12 10.61 -49.16 -4.75
N ALA A 13 9.97 -49.78 -5.74
CA ALA A 13 10.21 -51.17 -6.05
C ALA A 13 11.71 -51.38 -6.25
N ARG A 14 12.20 -52.52 -5.77
CA ARG A 14 13.58 -53.00 -5.92
C ARG A 14 14.05 -52.90 -7.38
N ALA A 15 15.36 -52.73 -7.54
CA ALA A 15 16.09 -52.72 -8.81
C ALA A 15 16.11 -54.10 -9.51
N ASP A 16 14.94 -54.66 -9.81
CA ASP A 16 14.79 -55.84 -10.65
C ASP A 16 13.90 -55.46 -11.85
N ASP A 17 14.46 -55.54 -13.06
CA ASP A 17 13.88 -55.32 -14.40
C ASP A 17 13.53 -53.88 -14.84
N VAL A 18 14.53 -53.00 -15.00
CA VAL A 18 14.38 -51.89 -15.97
C VAL A 18 14.47 -52.47 -17.38
N LYS A 19 13.33 -52.68 -18.04
CA LYS A 19 13.28 -53.14 -19.43
C LYS A 19 13.66 -52.00 -20.39
N LEU A 20 14.92 -51.98 -20.81
CA LEU A 20 15.43 -51.04 -21.81
C LEU A 20 14.76 -51.25 -23.17
N GLN A 21 13.96 -50.28 -23.59
CA GLN A 21 13.22 -50.36 -24.85
C GLN A 21 14.13 -50.13 -26.05
N CYS A 22 15.20 -49.32 -25.94
CA CYS A 22 16.08 -49.03 -27.07
C CYS A 22 16.95 -50.21 -27.55
N LEU A 23 16.97 -51.30 -26.77
CA LEU A 23 17.60 -52.56 -27.17
C LEU A 23 16.62 -53.52 -27.88
N GLN A 24 15.35 -53.10 -28.05
CA GLN A 24 14.31 -53.83 -28.76
C GLN A 24 13.72 -52.93 -29.86
N PRO A 25 13.40 -53.47 -31.05
CA PRO A 25 12.77 -52.65 -32.09
C PRO A 25 11.38 -52.17 -31.62
N PRO A 26 11.02 -50.90 -31.87
CA PRO A 26 9.72 -50.35 -31.46
C PRO A 26 8.56 -51.15 -32.06
N LYS A 27 7.51 -51.39 -31.27
CA LYS A 27 6.34 -52.17 -31.72
C LYS A 27 5.48 -51.42 -32.74
N ILE A 28 5.44 -50.08 -32.66
CA ILE A 28 4.69 -49.20 -33.57
C ILE A 28 5.46 -47.88 -33.71
N ASN A 29 5.91 -47.56 -34.92
CA ASN A 29 6.48 -46.25 -35.24
C ASN A 29 5.37 -45.20 -35.24
N SER A 30 5.40 -44.29 -34.27
CA SER A 30 4.45 -43.20 -34.17
C SER A 30 5.07 -42.06 -33.37
N ALA A 31 5.01 -40.87 -33.93
CA ALA A 31 5.55 -39.66 -33.30
C ALA A 31 4.81 -39.34 -31.99
N LEU A 32 5.54 -38.73 -31.04
CA LEU A 32 4.96 -38.17 -29.84
C LEU A 32 3.97 -37.05 -30.22
N PRO A 33 2.72 -37.05 -29.71
CA PRO A 33 1.75 -36.04 -30.08
C PRO A 33 2.21 -34.62 -29.73
N ALA A 34 2.26 -33.73 -30.74
CA ALA A 34 2.66 -32.34 -30.56
C ALA A 34 1.77 -31.56 -29.57
N ALA A 35 0.51 -31.99 -29.39
CA ALA A 35 -0.44 -31.37 -28.47
C ALA A 35 -0.10 -31.57 -26.98
N ILE A 36 0.90 -32.39 -26.64
CA ILE A 36 1.47 -32.49 -25.28
C ILE A 36 2.24 -31.21 -24.90
N ALA A 37 2.61 -30.37 -25.89
CA ALA A 37 3.32 -29.12 -25.65
C ALA A 37 2.60 -28.25 -24.62
N ILE A 38 3.37 -27.73 -23.66
CA ILE A 38 2.85 -26.88 -22.59
C ILE A 38 2.63 -25.46 -23.14
N PRO A 39 1.41 -24.92 -23.05
CA PRO A 39 1.13 -23.57 -23.52
C PRO A 39 1.87 -22.52 -22.68
N GLN A 40 2.07 -21.33 -23.25
CA GLN A 40 2.52 -20.17 -22.47
C GLN A 40 1.46 -19.80 -21.41
N ASN A 41 1.89 -19.19 -20.31
CA ASN A 41 1.01 -18.84 -19.18
C ASN A 41 0.42 -20.06 -18.48
N TYR A 42 1.29 -20.84 -17.82
CA TYR A 42 0.91 -22.04 -17.08
C TYR A 42 1.37 -22.02 -15.63
N SER A 43 0.75 -22.89 -14.83
CA SER A 43 1.19 -23.29 -13.49
C SER A 43 1.30 -24.79 -13.44
N ALA A 44 2.45 -25.27 -12.98
CA ALA A 44 2.76 -26.68 -12.85
C ALA A 44 3.24 -27.02 -11.44
N ILE A 45 2.84 -28.18 -10.94
CA ILE A 45 3.45 -28.80 -9.77
C ILE A 45 4.19 -30.04 -10.26
N VAL A 46 5.50 -30.05 -10.07
CA VAL A 46 6.41 -31.07 -10.59
C VAL A 46 7.17 -31.73 -9.44
N THR A 47 7.36 -33.04 -9.52
CA THR A 47 8.33 -33.76 -8.70
C THR A 47 9.49 -34.17 -9.59
N PHE A 48 10.68 -33.67 -9.28
CA PHE A 48 11.92 -34.07 -9.93
C PHE A 48 12.66 -35.06 -9.03
N VAL A 49 13.04 -36.21 -9.58
CA VAL A 49 13.85 -37.23 -8.90
C VAL A 49 15.14 -37.41 -9.68
N ASP A 50 16.27 -37.19 -9.02
CA ASP A 50 17.59 -37.38 -9.63
C ASP A 50 18.09 -38.83 -9.55
N SER A 51 19.26 -39.08 -10.15
CA SER A 51 19.93 -40.38 -10.15
C SER A 51 20.31 -40.88 -8.75
N THR A 52 20.42 -39.99 -7.76
CA THR A 52 20.66 -40.33 -6.35
C THR A 52 19.37 -40.68 -5.58
N LYS A 53 18.23 -40.67 -6.27
CA LYS A 53 16.87 -40.81 -5.72
C LYS A 53 16.50 -39.69 -4.75
N THR A 54 17.17 -38.55 -4.85
CA THR A 54 16.78 -37.33 -4.15
C THR A 54 15.59 -36.71 -4.88
N SER A 55 14.48 -36.49 -4.15
CA SER A 55 13.29 -35.86 -4.70
C SER A 55 13.21 -34.38 -4.31
N VAL A 56 12.87 -33.56 -5.31
CA VAL A 56 12.62 -32.13 -5.18
C VAL A 56 11.22 -31.86 -5.72
N ARG A 57 10.40 -31.21 -4.90
CA ARG A 57 9.11 -30.68 -5.35
C ARG A 57 9.32 -29.26 -5.87
N LEU A 58 8.82 -29.02 -7.07
CA LEU A 58 8.86 -27.74 -7.76
C LEU A 58 7.44 -27.25 -8.01
N VAL A 59 7.18 -25.98 -7.71
CA VAL A 59 5.98 -25.29 -8.18
C VAL A 59 6.45 -24.25 -9.16
N GLU A 60 6.11 -24.40 -10.42
CA GLU A 60 6.55 -23.53 -11.51
C GLU A 60 5.36 -22.74 -12.05
N LYS A 61 5.54 -21.44 -12.30
CA LYS A 61 4.57 -20.62 -13.00
C LYS A 61 5.28 -19.72 -13.98
N ASP A 62 4.96 -19.91 -15.25
CA ASP A 62 5.54 -19.14 -16.33
C ASP A 62 4.51 -18.13 -16.83
N PHE A 63 4.90 -16.87 -16.91
CA PHE A 63 4.17 -15.78 -17.54
C PHE A 63 5.08 -15.14 -18.58
N ASN A 64 4.51 -14.57 -19.65
CA ASN A 64 5.27 -14.02 -20.79
C ASN A 64 6.52 -13.17 -20.44
N ASP A 65 6.51 -12.48 -19.29
CA ASP A 65 7.54 -11.56 -18.79
C ASP A 65 7.99 -11.85 -17.35
N VAL A 66 7.39 -12.83 -16.66
CA VAL A 66 7.69 -13.17 -15.27
C VAL A 66 7.74 -14.67 -15.11
N PHE A 67 8.83 -15.20 -14.57
CA PHE A 67 8.94 -16.63 -14.26
C PHE A 67 9.06 -16.82 -12.75
N PHE A 68 8.17 -17.62 -12.18
CA PHE A 68 8.10 -17.89 -10.75
C PHE A 68 8.37 -19.37 -10.50
N TYR A 69 9.17 -19.69 -9.48
CA TYR A 69 9.22 -21.05 -8.97
C TYR A 69 9.45 -21.16 -7.47
N GLU A 70 8.91 -22.21 -6.86
CA GLU A 70 9.22 -22.63 -5.50
C GLU A 70 9.92 -23.98 -5.53
N LYS A 71 10.98 -24.11 -4.73
CA LYS A 71 11.74 -25.35 -4.58
C LYS A 71 11.65 -25.84 -3.15
N THR A 72 11.17 -27.06 -2.97
CA THR A 72 11.12 -27.75 -1.67
C THR A 72 11.85 -29.08 -1.76
N GLN A 73 12.90 -29.24 -0.96
CA GLN A 73 13.61 -30.51 -0.78
C GLN A 73 13.33 -31.07 0.61
N LYS A 74 13.26 -32.40 0.75
CA LYS A 74 12.98 -33.05 2.04
C LYS A 74 14.01 -32.62 3.10
N GLY A 75 13.52 -32.07 4.21
CA GLY A 75 14.36 -31.59 5.33
C GLY A 75 14.95 -30.19 5.12
N GLN A 76 14.64 -29.51 4.01
CA GLN A 76 15.03 -28.13 3.74
C GLN A 76 13.80 -27.21 3.72
N LYS A 77 14.02 -25.92 3.95
CA LYS A 77 12.98 -24.89 3.79
C LYS A 77 12.64 -24.71 2.31
N THR A 78 11.43 -24.23 2.05
CA THR A 78 11.00 -23.88 0.71
C THR A 78 11.62 -22.54 0.33
N THR A 79 12.32 -22.48 -0.79
CA THR A 79 12.83 -21.21 -1.33
C THR A 79 11.99 -20.81 -2.54
N ARG A 80 11.60 -19.55 -2.59
CA ARG A 80 10.81 -18.96 -3.67
C ARG A 80 11.67 -18.05 -4.53
N TYR A 81 11.45 -18.11 -5.83
CA TYR A 81 12.20 -17.37 -6.83
C TYR A 81 11.24 -16.66 -7.78
N VAL A 82 11.54 -15.39 -8.07
CA VAL A 82 10.81 -14.56 -9.03
C VAL A 82 11.81 -13.95 -10.00
N VAL A 83 11.81 -14.44 -11.23
CA VAL A 83 12.65 -13.95 -12.31
C VAL A 83 11.87 -12.90 -13.10
N LYS A 84 12.38 -11.67 -13.13
CA LYS A 84 11.79 -10.52 -13.82
C LYS A 84 12.86 -9.49 -14.18
N ASP A 85 12.72 -8.82 -15.32
CA ASP A 85 13.53 -7.66 -15.73
C ASP A 85 15.05 -7.91 -15.62
N ASN A 86 15.52 -9.02 -16.18
CA ASN A 86 16.93 -9.44 -16.13
C ASN A 86 17.51 -9.70 -14.74
N SER A 87 16.67 -9.95 -13.75
CA SER A 87 17.08 -10.26 -12.38
C SER A 87 16.20 -11.31 -11.72
N THR A 88 16.69 -11.88 -10.64
CA THR A 88 15.97 -12.87 -9.84
C THR A 88 15.89 -12.41 -8.41
N LEU A 89 14.67 -12.31 -7.91
CA LEU A 89 14.37 -12.12 -6.50
C LEU A 89 14.27 -13.49 -5.84
N ILE A 90 15.07 -13.72 -4.83
CA ILE A 90 15.11 -14.97 -4.06
C ILE A 90 14.58 -14.67 -2.69
N PHE A 91 13.53 -15.39 -2.30
CA PHE A 91 12.89 -15.29 -1.00
C PHE A 91 13.11 -16.60 -0.22
N ASP A 92 13.77 -16.48 0.92
CA ASP A 92 13.68 -17.45 2.02
C ASP A 92 12.66 -16.87 3.02
N ASP A 93 12.06 -17.70 3.88
CA ASP A 93 10.94 -17.33 4.77
C ASP A 93 11.15 -16.01 5.54
N THR A 94 12.41 -15.65 5.80
CA THR A 94 12.80 -14.44 6.53
C THR A 94 13.62 -13.44 5.71
N SER A 95 14.19 -13.83 4.58
CA SER A 95 15.17 -13.00 3.85
C SER A 95 14.83 -12.87 2.37
N CYS A 96 15.28 -11.78 1.77
CA CYS A 96 15.22 -11.61 0.33
C CYS A 96 16.53 -11.06 -0.21
N SER A 97 16.93 -11.54 -1.37
CA SER A 97 18.08 -11.02 -2.12
C SER A 97 17.75 -10.92 -3.60
N ARG A 98 18.32 -9.91 -4.27
CA ARG A 98 18.28 -9.76 -5.72
C ARG A 98 19.62 -10.23 -6.31
N GLN A 99 19.54 -11.08 -7.32
CA GLN A 99 20.70 -11.61 -8.06
C GLN A 99 20.51 -11.41 -9.57
N SER A 100 21.61 -11.42 -10.32
CA SER A 100 21.59 -11.48 -11.78
C SER A 100 21.12 -12.85 -12.27
N ILE A 101 20.51 -12.92 -13.45
CA ILE A 101 19.84 -14.13 -13.98
C ILE A 101 20.73 -15.37 -14.03
N ASP A 102 22.06 -15.25 -14.18
CA ASP A 102 22.97 -16.37 -14.46
C ASP A 102 22.89 -17.54 -13.46
N GLU A 103 22.47 -17.30 -12.21
CA GLU A 103 22.31 -18.36 -11.20
C GLU A 103 20.90 -18.98 -11.14
N SER A 104 19.90 -18.30 -11.70
CA SER A 104 18.46 -18.60 -11.45
C SER A 104 17.75 -19.50 -12.47
N LYS A 105 18.40 -19.82 -13.59
CA LYS A 105 17.78 -20.60 -14.67
C LYS A 105 18.03 -22.11 -14.61
N LYS A 106 18.73 -22.63 -13.61
CA LYS A 106 18.90 -24.09 -13.47
C LYS A 106 17.89 -24.66 -12.48
N LEU A 107 16.60 -24.58 -12.84
CA LEU A 107 15.52 -25.13 -12.01
C LEU A 107 15.66 -26.65 -11.84
N TYR A 108 16.00 -27.32 -12.94
CA TYR A 108 16.20 -28.75 -13.02
C TYR A 108 17.70 -29.07 -13.11
N PRO A 109 18.28 -29.78 -12.14
CA PRO A 109 19.70 -30.11 -12.12
C PRO A 109 19.99 -31.33 -13.01
N PHE A 110 19.75 -31.20 -14.32
CA PHE A 110 20.09 -32.26 -15.26
C PHE A 110 21.62 -32.45 -15.36
N PRO A 111 22.13 -33.69 -15.28
CA PRO A 111 23.51 -34.04 -15.59
C PRO A 111 23.95 -33.59 -16.97
N LYS A 112 25.27 -33.46 -17.13
CA LYS A 112 25.89 -32.97 -18.37
C LYS A 112 25.49 -33.79 -19.60
N VAL A 113 25.33 -35.12 -19.44
CA VAL A 113 24.94 -36.01 -20.55
C VAL A 113 23.62 -35.60 -21.21
N PHE A 114 22.64 -35.13 -20.44
CA PHE A 114 21.37 -34.67 -20.98
C PHE A 114 21.44 -33.23 -21.46
N THR A 115 22.14 -32.35 -20.75
CA THR A 115 22.29 -30.94 -21.18
C THR A 115 23.17 -30.74 -22.43
N ASP A 116 24.07 -31.68 -22.72
CA ASP A 116 24.83 -31.72 -24.00
C ASP A 116 23.96 -32.25 -25.16
N THR A 117 22.90 -33.02 -24.85
CA THR A 117 22.05 -33.70 -25.84
C THR A 117 20.80 -32.88 -26.20
N PHE A 118 20.17 -32.26 -25.21
CA PHE A 118 18.95 -31.47 -25.36
C PHE A 118 19.27 -29.97 -25.31
N LYS A 119 18.61 -29.19 -26.18
CA LYS A 119 18.91 -27.76 -26.37
C LYS A 119 18.65 -26.91 -25.13
N ASP A 120 17.55 -27.15 -24.41
CA ASP A 120 17.20 -26.40 -23.19
C ASP A 120 16.35 -27.26 -22.24
N LEU A 121 16.78 -27.37 -20.99
CA LEU A 121 16.12 -28.12 -19.92
C LEU A 121 15.86 -27.24 -18.69
N SER A 122 15.77 -25.91 -18.87
CA SER A 122 15.65 -24.97 -17.74
C SER A 122 14.24 -24.82 -17.15
N THR A 123 13.18 -25.04 -17.94
CA THR A 123 11.77 -25.01 -17.49
C THR A 123 11.00 -26.25 -17.92
N LEU A 124 9.84 -26.54 -17.32
CA LEU A 124 9.03 -27.70 -17.72
C LEU A 124 8.61 -27.63 -19.20
N SER A 125 8.17 -26.46 -19.67
CA SER A 125 7.80 -26.25 -21.07
C SER A 125 8.98 -26.50 -22.02
N GLN A 126 10.18 -26.06 -21.64
CA GLN A 126 11.39 -26.30 -22.43
C GLN A 126 11.84 -27.76 -22.40
N ILE A 127 11.70 -28.46 -21.28
CA ILE A 127 11.95 -29.90 -21.20
C ILE A 127 11.04 -30.64 -22.18
N VAL A 128 9.74 -30.38 -22.13
CA VAL A 128 8.74 -31.00 -23.03
C VAL A 128 9.05 -30.65 -24.49
N ASN A 129 9.34 -29.38 -24.79
CA ASN A 129 9.65 -28.94 -26.14
C ASN A 129 10.96 -29.54 -26.67
N SER A 130 11.99 -29.67 -25.82
CA SER A 130 13.25 -30.33 -26.17
C SER A 130 13.04 -31.79 -26.50
N VAL A 131 12.19 -32.51 -25.75
CA VAL A 131 11.81 -33.90 -26.07
C VAL A 131 11.01 -33.96 -27.37
N LEU A 132 10.05 -33.07 -27.60
CA LEU A 132 9.24 -33.05 -28.83
C LEU A 132 10.02 -32.72 -30.10
N THR A 133 11.07 -31.91 -29.98
CA THR A 133 11.84 -31.41 -31.14
C THR A 133 13.14 -32.18 -31.39
N GLN A 134 13.50 -33.10 -30.50
CA GLN A 134 14.69 -33.92 -30.65
C GLN A 134 14.54 -34.94 -31.79
N GLN A 135 15.64 -35.21 -32.51
CA GLN A 135 15.69 -36.27 -33.52
C GLN A 135 16.15 -37.57 -32.89
N TYR A 136 15.26 -38.55 -32.82
CA TYR A 136 15.51 -39.87 -32.26
C TYR A 136 15.98 -40.85 -33.35
N ALA A 137 16.88 -41.77 -32.98
CA ALA A 137 17.30 -42.87 -33.84
C ALA A 137 16.19 -43.92 -33.97
N GLN A 138 15.44 -44.14 -32.89
CA GLN A 138 14.26 -44.99 -32.83
C GLN A 138 13.25 -44.35 -31.89
N ASP A 139 11.97 -44.39 -32.24
CA ASP A 139 10.89 -43.93 -31.38
C ASP A 139 9.59 -44.72 -31.64
N GLY A 140 8.66 -44.66 -30.68
CA GLY A 140 7.36 -45.28 -30.88
C GLY A 140 6.51 -45.45 -29.64
N LEU A 141 5.31 -45.99 -29.85
CA LEU A 141 4.39 -46.33 -28.77
C LEU A 141 4.64 -47.75 -28.28
N VAL A 142 4.78 -47.91 -26.96
CA VAL A 142 5.14 -49.20 -26.33
C VAL A 142 3.91 -49.89 -25.78
N ASN A 143 3.22 -49.24 -24.85
CA ASN A 143 2.17 -49.88 -24.05
C ASN A 143 1.20 -48.87 -23.44
N VAL A 144 0.07 -49.38 -22.96
CA VAL A 144 -0.84 -48.67 -22.06
C VAL A 144 -0.49 -49.08 -20.63
N THR A 145 -0.19 -48.11 -19.78
CA THR A 145 0.24 -48.31 -18.39
C THR A 145 -0.67 -47.56 -17.43
N SER A 146 -0.61 -47.90 -16.14
CA SER A 146 -1.27 -47.12 -15.09
C SER A 146 -0.22 -46.26 -14.38
N VAL A 147 -0.38 -44.94 -14.43
CA VAL A 147 0.51 -43.97 -13.77
C VAL A 147 -0.35 -43.14 -12.82
N ASP A 148 -0.06 -43.19 -11.52
CA ASP A 148 -0.77 -42.44 -10.48
C ASP A 148 -2.31 -42.59 -10.51
N GLY A 149 -2.80 -43.76 -10.95
CA GLY A 149 -4.23 -44.06 -11.07
C GLY A 149 -4.86 -43.69 -12.43
N PHE A 150 -4.09 -43.13 -13.35
CA PHE A 150 -4.50 -42.79 -14.71
C PHE A 150 -4.07 -43.86 -15.70
N THR A 151 -4.95 -44.20 -16.65
CA THR A 151 -4.57 -45.02 -17.80
C THR A 151 -3.79 -44.15 -18.79
N ALA A 152 -2.47 -44.33 -18.82
CA ALA A 152 -1.54 -43.57 -19.64
C ALA A 152 -1.03 -44.39 -20.82
N VAL A 153 -0.58 -43.70 -21.86
CA VAL A 153 0.13 -44.27 -23.00
C VAL A 153 1.60 -43.94 -22.84
N THR A 154 2.46 -44.95 -22.98
CA THR A 154 3.92 -44.81 -22.94
C THR A 154 4.47 -44.67 -24.35
N TRP A 155 5.11 -43.54 -24.62
CA TRP A 155 5.97 -43.32 -25.78
C TRP A 155 7.43 -43.38 -25.35
N HIS A 156 8.30 -43.93 -26.20
CA HIS A 156 9.75 -43.99 -25.94
C HIS A 156 10.52 -43.38 -27.11
N GLY A 157 11.67 -42.79 -26.81
CA GLY A 157 12.61 -42.24 -27.79
C GLY A 157 14.05 -42.61 -27.43
N CYS A 158 14.80 -43.07 -28.44
CA CYS A 158 16.14 -43.62 -28.32
C CYS A 158 17.17 -42.77 -29.07
N LEU A 159 18.28 -42.47 -28.42
CA LEU A 159 19.40 -41.73 -29.00
C LEU A 159 20.68 -42.56 -28.86
N ASN A 160 21.30 -42.86 -30.01
CA ASN A 160 22.62 -43.48 -30.05
C ASN A 160 23.68 -42.38 -30.12
N ARG A 161 24.61 -42.33 -29.15
CA ARG A 161 25.75 -41.42 -29.25
C ARG A 161 26.79 -42.04 -30.17
N THR A 162 27.23 -41.28 -31.16
CA THR A 162 27.88 -41.76 -32.40
C THR A 162 29.25 -42.44 -32.26
N ASP A 163 29.77 -42.75 -31.06
CA ASP A 163 31.09 -43.40 -30.92
C ASP A 163 31.35 -44.25 -29.65
N THR A 164 30.35 -44.54 -28.81
CA THR A 164 30.54 -45.44 -27.65
C THR A 164 29.28 -46.25 -27.35
N THR A 165 29.42 -47.28 -26.51
CA THR A 165 28.33 -48.09 -25.93
C THR A 165 27.36 -47.29 -25.03
N ASP A 166 27.33 -45.96 -25.14
CA ASP A 166 26.52 -45.04 -24.35
C ASP A 166 25.21 -44.71 -25.11
N ALA A 167 24.07 -45.06 -24.52
CA ALA A 167 22.75 -44.79 -25.06
C ALA A 167 21.94 -43.90 -24.12
N ILE A 168 21.03 -43.12 -24.70
CA ILE A 168 20.02 -42.34 -23.97
C ILE A 168 18.64 -42.81 -24.38
N GLU A 169 17.81 -43.09 -23.38
CA GLU A 169 16.42 -43.51 -23.52
C GLU A 169 15.52 -42.50 -22.79
N ILE A 170 14.42 -42.12 -23.43
CA ILE A 170 13.41 -41.25 -22.84
C ILE A 170 12.06 -41.94 -22.91
N ASP A 171 11.38 -42.07 -21.78
CA ASP A 171 9.98 -42.48 -21.75
C ASP A 171 9.08 -41.30 -21.38
N VAL A 172 8.03 -41.09 -22.16
CA VAL A 172 6.98 -40.10 -21.91
C VAL A 172 5.68 -40.84 -21.67
N ASN A 173 5.17 -40.77 -20.44
CA ASN A 173 3.82 -41.23 -20.14
C ASN A 173 2.86 -40.06 -20.25
N PHE A 174 1.87 -40.20 -21.11
CA PHE A 174 0.86 -39.16 -21.35
C PHE A 174 -0.53 -39.76 -21.45
N ILE A 175 -1.55 -38.97 -21.17
CA ILE A 175 -2.93 -39.38 -21.37
C ILE A 175 -3.36 -38.94 -22.78
N GLY A 176 -4.03 -39.81 -23.54
CA GLY A 176 -4.45 -39.55 -24.93
C GLY A 176 -5.64 -40.43 -25.34
N ASP A 177 -5.96 -40.51 -26.64
CA ASP A 177 -7.18 -41.16 -27.16
C ASP A 177 -7.37 -42.64 -26.78
N LYS A 178 -6.28 -43.33 -26.40
CA LYS A 178 -6.30 -44.72 -25.91
C LYS A 178 -6.47 -44.85 -24.40
N SER A 179 -6.58 -43.73 -23.68
CA SER A 179 -6.91 -43.69 -22.26
C SER A 179 -8.41 -43.83 -22.05
N THR A 180 -8.80 -44.54 -21.00
CA THR A 180 -10.21 -44.86 -20.71
C THR A 180 -10.93 -43.76 -19.93
N GLN A 181 -10.32 -42.59 -19.71
CA GLN A 181 -10.83 -41.54 -18.82
C GLN A 181 -11.32 -40.30 -19.59
N PRO A 182 -12.48 -39.72 -19.22
CA PRO A 182 -12.96 -38.46 -19.79
C PRO A 182 -12.04 -37.29 -19.40
N PRO A 183 -11.96 -36.23 -20.24
CA PRO A 183 -11.19 -35.03 -19.90
C PRO A 183 -11.65 -34.44 -18.57
N PHE A 184 -10.69 -34.04 -17.73
CA PHE A 184 -10.92 -33.63 -16.34
C PHE A 184 -11.67 -32.29 -16.20
N ASP A 185 -11.69 -31.46 -17.25
CA ASP A 185 -12.38 -30.17 -17.29
C ASP A 185 -12.53 -29.70 -18.75
N ASP A 186 -13.52 -28.86 -19.07
CA ASP A 186 -13.81 -28.36 -20.43
C ASP A 186 -12.64 -27.55 -21.05
N GLY A 187 -11.67 -27.14 -20.22
CA GLY A 187 -10.48 -26.39 -20.63
C GLY A 187 -9.23 -27.21 -20.96
N ASN A 188 -9.14 -28.48 -20.53
CA ASN A 188 -7.96 -29.32 -20.73
C ASN A 188 -8.22 -30.39 -21.80
N LYS A 189 -7.73 -30.15 -23.02
CA LYS A 189 -7.79 -31.13 -24.11
C LYS A 189 -6.67 -32.16 -23.94
N TRP A 190 -7.00 -33.44 -24.13
CA TRP A 190 -6.01 -34.49 -24.36
C TRP A 190 -5.24 -34.21 -25.66
N PRO A 191 -3.95 -34.57 -25.77
CA PRO A 191 -3.11 -35.30 -24.81
C PRO A 191 -2.30 -34.44 -23.81
N GLN A 192 -2.03 -34.97 -22.61
CA GLN A 192 -1.25 -34.30 -21.55
C GLN A 192 -0.19 -35.22 -20.94
N ALA A 193 1.07 -34.74 -20.81
CA ALA A 193 2.14 -35.49 -20.16
C ALA A 193 1.93 -35.62 -18.63
N LEU A 194 2.18 -36.81 -18.11
CA LEU A 194 2.14 -37.14 -16.68
C LEU A 194 3.54 -37.30 -16.10
N ASN A 195 4.43 -38.00 -16.81
CA ASN A 195 5.83 -38.07 -16.41
C ASN A 195 6.74 -38.20 -17.63
N ILE A 196 7.99 -37.78 -17.44
CA ILE A 196 9.08 -37.92 -18.41
C ILE A 196 10.25 -38.55 -17.67
N HIS A 197 10.69 -39.70 -18.15
CA HIS A 197 11.79 -40.46 -17.59
C HIS A 197 12.98 -40.38 -18.54
N PHE A 198 14.14 -39.97 -18.03
CA PHE A 198 15.39 -39.87 -18.77
C PHE A 198 16.37 -40.90 -18.20
N LEU A 199 16.87 -41.75 -19.07
CA LEU A 199 17.82 -42.79 -18.70
C LEU A 199 19.06 -42.67 -19.59
N SER A 200 20.24 -42.72 -18.97
CA SER A 200 21.49 -42.93 -19.71
C SER A 200 22.17 -44.17 -19.19
N TYR A 201 22.68 -45.00 -20.10
CA TYR A 201 23.30 -46.26 -19.74
C TYR A 201 24.38 -46.64 -20.73
N ASN A 202 25.28 -47.50 -20.25
CA ASN A 202 26.20 -48.22 -21.09
C ASN A 202 25.72 -49.64 -21.28
N TYR A 203 26.05 -50.24 -22.42
CA TYR A 203 25.77 -51.64 -22.63
C TYR A 203 26.98 -52.37 -23.20
N THR A 204 27.24 -53.57 -22.70
CA THR A 204 28.26 -54.46 -23.29
C THR A 204 27.55 -55.60 -24.00
N ASP A 205 27.86 -55.79 -25.27
CA ASP A 205 27.49 -56.98 -26.02
C ASP A 205 28.57 -58.04 -25.78
N ASP A 206 28.20 -59.16 -25.16
CA ASP A 206 29.10 -60.27 -24.87
C ASP A 206 29.44 -61.11 -26.12
N GLY A 207 28.96 -60.71 -27.30
CA GLY A 207 29.15 -61.40 -28.57
C GLY A 207 28.35 -62.70 -28.68
N LYS A 208 27.48 -62.98 -27.70
CA LYS A 208 26.56 -64.12 -27.65
C LYS A 208 25.09 -63.67 -27.63
N GLY A 209 24.84 -62.37 -27.83
CA GLY A 209 23.51 -61.77 -27.85
C GLY A 209 22.97 -61.42 -26.47
N THR A 210 23.79 -61.48 -25.41
CA THR A 210 23.38 -61.00 -24.08
C THR A 210 23.91 -59.59 -23.88
N ILE A 211 22.99 -58.64 -23.84
CA ILE A 211 23.31 -57.23 -23.58
C ILE A 211 23.19 -56.97 -22.08
N THR A 212 24.30 -56.64 -21.42
CA THR A 212 24.27 -56.24 -20.00
C THR A 212 24.31 -54.72 -19.90
N PRO A 213 23.22 -54.08 -19.41
CA PRO A 213 23.22 -52.64 -19.21
C PRO A 213 23.81 -52.22 -17.86
N SER A 214 24.46 -51.07 -17.87
CA SER A 214 24.96 -50.35 -16.70
C SER A 214 24.38 -48.95 -16.72
N ILE A 215 23.36 -48.71 -15.87
CA ILE A 215 22.69 -47.41 -15.76
C ILE A 215 23.66 -46.39 -15.16
N LYS A 216 23.87 -45.28 -15.87
CA LYS A 216 24.70 -44.16 -15.45
C LYS A 216 23.87 -43.06 -14.79
N GLU A 217 22.75 -42.68 -15.42
CA GLU A 217 21.85 -41.64 -14.92
C GLU A 217 20.40 -42.08 -15.08
N ASP A 218 19.56 -41.77 -14.10
CA ASP A 218 18.15 -42.16 -14.02
C ASP A 218 17.36 -41.02 -13.39
N ILE A 219 16.63 -40.27 -14.22
CA ILE A 219 15.96 -39.04 -13.81
C ILE A 219 14.49 -39.13 -14.17
N THR A 220 13.62 -38.78 -13.23
CA THR A 220 12.18 -38.72 -13.45
C THR A 220 11.64 -37.32 -13.21
N VAL A 221 10.85 -36.81 -14.14
CA VAL A 221 10.09 -35.56 -14.04
C VAL A 221 8.59 -35.92 -14.03
N SER A 222 7.96 -35.91 -12.85
CA SER A 222 6.53 -36.20 -12.71
C SER A 222 5.71 -34.91 -12.59
N ILE A 223 4.74 -34.73 -13.49
CA ILE A 223 3.83 -33.59 -13.56
C ILE A 223 2.55 -33.94 -12.81
N LEU A 224 2.38 -33.37 -11.61
CA LEU A 224 1.23 -33.67 -10.73
C LEU A 224 0.02 -32.80 -11.05
N VAL A 225 0.26 -31.54 -11.41
CA VAL A 225 -0.77 -30.56 -11.76
C VAL A 225 -0.24 -29.70 -12.89
N LEU A 226 -1.07 -29.44 -13.90
CA LEU A 226 -0.81 -28.45 -14.95
C LEU A 226 -2.12 -27.73 -15.26
N LYS A 227 -2.10 -26.40 -15.24
CA LYS A 227 -3.28 -25.58 -15.54
C LYS A 227 -2.88 -24.24 -16.15
N PRO A 228 -3.75 -23.61 -16.95
CA PRO A 228 -3.56 -22.23 -17.37
C PRO A 228 -3.61 -21.30 -16.15
N VAL A 229 -2.87 -20.19 -16.21
CA VAL A 229 -2.91 -19.13 -15.20
C VAL A 229 -3.40 -17.82 -15.79
N ASP A 230 -4.05 -17.02 -14.95
CA ASP A 230 -4.54 -15.70 -15.31
C ASP A 230 -3.61 -14.57 -14.84
N GLN A 231 -3.91 -13.36 -15.30
CA GLN A 231 -3.16 -12.16 -14.93
C GLN A 231 -3.25 -11.83 -13.42
N LYS A 232 -4.30 -12.27 -12.72
CA LYS A 232 -4.45 -12.01 -11.27
C LYS A 232 -3.47 -12.85 -10.47
N GLU A 233 -3.26 -14.10 -10.89
CA GLU A 233 -2.27 -14.98 -10.28
C GLU A 233 -0.85 -14.44 -10.48
N LYS A 234 -0.55 -13.82 -11.64
CA LYS A 234 0.72 -13.13 -11.91
C LYS A 234 1.06 -12.10 -10.83
N VAL A 235 0.15 -11.14 -10.58
CA VAL A 235 0.38 -10.06 -9.62
C VAL A 235 0.63 -10.62 -8.22
N LYS A 236 -0.12 -11.65 -7.82
CA LYS A 236 0.02 -12.29 -6.51
C LYS A 236 1.38 -12.94 -6.30
N VAL A 237 1.93 -13.58 -7.33
CA VAL A 237 3.22 -14.28 -7.23
C VAL A 237 4.42 -13.40 -7.50
N SER A 238 4.24 -12.28 -8.21
CA SER A 238 5.27 -11.25 -8.39
C SER A 238 5.40 -10.30 -7.20
N SER A 239 4.39 -10.26 -6.31
CA SER A 239 4.41 -9.44 -5.10
C SER A 239 5.46 -9.97 -4.10
N ALA A 240 6.31 -9.09 -3.56
CA ALA A 240 7.16 -9.43 -2.42
C ALA A 240 6.31 -9.83 -1.20
N PRO A 241 6.75 -10.78 -0.36
CA PRO A 241 6.10 -11.06 0.92
C PRO A 241 6.09 -9.83 1.84
N LYS A 242 5.06 -9.73 2.67
CA LYS A 242 4.89 -8.62 3.62
C LYS A 242 6.08 -8.54 4.59
N GLY A 243 6.58 -7.33 4.84
CA GLY A 243 7.64 -7.08 5.81
C GLY A 243 9.00 -7.67 5.44
N VAL A 244 9.21 -8.02 4.17
CA VAL A 244 10.50 -8.50 3.67
C VAL A 244 11.21 -7.38 2.91
N PHE A 245 12.48 -7.16 3.28
CA PHE A 245 13.38 -6.26 2.58
C PHE A 245 14.35 -7.08 1.72
N CYS A 246 14.48 -6.71 0.45
CA CYS A 246 15.33 -7.40 -0.52
C CYS A 246 16.70 -6.73 -0.65
N GLU A 247 17.76 -7.40 -0.20
CA GLU A 247 19.13 -6.93 -0.36
C GLU A 247 19.53 -6.83 -1.84
N ASN A 248 20.42 -5.89 -2.16
CA ASN A 248 20.90 -5.59 -3.52
C ASN A 248 19.81 -5.10 -4.50
N SER A 249 18.64 -4.68 -4.00
CA SER A 249 17.66 -4.01 -4.83
C SER A 249 18.18 -2.63 -5.28
N PRO A 250 17.82 -2.13 -6.47
CA PRO A 250 18.18 -0.79 -6.89
C PRO A 250 17.36 0.25 -6.14
N LYS A 251 18.01 1.32 -5.69
CA LYS A 251 17.34 2.45 -5.02
C LYS A 251 16.27 3.03 -5.93
N ALA A 252 15.09 3.26 -5.38
CA ALA A 252 13.96 3.85 -6.07
C ALA A 252 13.67 5.25 -5.51
N VAL A 253 13.27 6.15 -6.41
CA VAL A 253 12.71 7.45 -6.02
C VAL A 253 11.25 7.22 -5.66
N LEU A 254 10.84 7.66 -4.47
CA LEU A 254 9.44 7.59 -4.07
C LEU A 254 8.58 8.49 -4.98
N PRO A 255 7.35 8.07 -5.34
CA PRO A 255 6.38 8.97 -5.94
C PRO A 255 6.13 10.19 -5.05
N SER A 256 5.67 11.30 -5.64
CA SER A 256 5.28 12.50 -4.88
C SER A 256 4.11 12.17 -3.92
N GLY A 257 4.42 11.81 -2.68
CA GLY A 257 3.44 11.15 -1.80
C GLY A 257 2.41 12.07 -1.16
N LEU A 258 2.88 13.11 -0.47
CA LEU A 258 2.01 14.06 0.22
C LEU A 258 2.31 15.48 -0.26
N PRO A 259 1.27 16.31 -0.50
CA PRO A 259 1.47 17.70 -0.91
C PRO A 259 2.18 18.54 0.17
N THR A 260 2.68 19.71 -0.21
CA THR A 260 3.32 20.65 0.75
C THR A 260 2.31 21.33 1.68
N LYS A 261 1.02 21.33 1.31
CA LYS A 261 -0.10 21.68 2.19
C LYS A 261 -1.20 20.63 2.08
N PHE A 262 -1.58 20.00 3.18
CA PHE A 262 -2.65 19.00 3.19
C PHE A 262 -3.30 18.83 4.56
N GLU A 263 -4.50 18.27 4.53
CA GLU A 263 -5.19 17.73 5.70
C GLU A 263 -5.39 16.23 5.49
N ALA A 264 -5.27 15.43 6.54
CA ALA A 264 -5.44 13.98 6.45
C ALA A 264 -6.14 13.40 7.67
N ASP A 265 -7.02 12.43 7.41
CA ASP A 265 -7.63 11.58 8.43
C ASP A 265 -6.98 10.21 8.39
N LEU A 266 -6.48 9.79 9.55
CA LEU A 266 -5.60 8.64 9.68
C LEU A 266 -6.15 7.64 10.68
N THR A 267 -5.98 6.36 10.38
CA THR A 267 -6.27 5.27 11.31
C THR A 267 -5.00 4.52 11.64
N TYR A 268 -4.80 4.27 12.93
CA TYR A 268 -3.69 3.46 13.44
C TYR A 268 -4.18 2.08 13.82
N ILE A 269 -3.49 1.08 13.29
CA ILE A 269 -3.82 -0.32 13.48
C ILE A 269 -2.59 -1.04 14.07
N ASP A 270 -2.81 -1.86 15.08
CA ASP A 270 -1.76 -2.65 15.74
C ASP A 270 -1.50 -4.01 15.07
N SER A 271 -0.64 -4.79 15.73
CA SER A 271 -0.26 -6.14 15.34
C SER A 271 -1.46 -7.10 15.27
N GLU A 272 -2.51 -6.87 16.07
CA GLU A 272 -3.71 -7.69 16.15
C GLU A 272 -4.78 -7.26 15.12
N GLN A 273 -4.47 -6.28 14.28
CA GLN A 273 -5.40 -5.66 13.33
C GLN A 273 -6.55 -4.89 14.01
N HIS A 274 -6.37 -4.50 15.28
CA HIS A 274 -7.32 -3.64 15.97
C HIS A 274 -7.04 -2.18 15.67
N VAL A 275 -8.11 -1.41 15.44
CA VAL A 275 -8.00 0.05 15.35
C VAL A 275 -7.73 0.59 16.74
N VAL A 276 -6.53 1.14 16.93
CA VAL A 276 -6.10 1.66 18.22
C VAL A 276 -6.38 3.15 18.34
N ASN A 277 -6.26 3.90 17.26
CA ASN A 277 -6.49 5.34 17.32
C ASN A 277 -6.88 5.92 15.96
N THR A 278 -7.51 7.09 15.98
CA THR A 278 -7.75 7.91 14.81
C THR A 278 -7.15 9.30 15.04
N ALA A 279 -6.43 9.81 14.04
CA ALA A 279 -5.85 11.14 14.09
C ALA A 279 -6.31 12.00 12.92
N GLU A 280 -6.50 13.27 13.23
CA GLU A 280 -6.65 14.35 12.27
C GLU A 280 -5.30 15.06 12.18
N LEU A 281 -4.78 15.24 10.96
CA LEU A 281 -3.52 15.93 10.71
C LEU A 281 -3.78 17.13 9.78
N MET A 282 -3.14 18.26 10.10
CA MET A 282 -2.98 19.37 9.18
C MET A 282 -1.50 19.69 9.08
N TYR A 283 -1.03 19.91 7.85
CA TYR A 283 0.36 20.19 7.55
C TYR A 283 0.45 21.32 6.52
N ASP A 284 1.20 22.38 6.85
CA ASP A 284 1.44 23.53 5.98
C ASP A 284 2.93 23.90 5.99
N GLN A 285 3.68 23.43 4.99
CA GLN A 285 5.11 23.69 4.88
C GLN A 285 5.45 25.18 4.66
N PRO A 286 4.75 25.94 3.77
CA PRO A 286 5.03 27.38 3.62
C PRO A 286 4.85 28.20 4.91
N ASN A 287 3.85 27.87 5.73
CA ASN A 287 3.63 28.50 7.02
C ASN A 287 4.44 27.85 8.14
N ARG A 288 5.04 26.69 7.89
CA ARG A 288 5.89 25.90 8.82
C ARG A 288 5.11 25.49 10.06
N ILE A 289 3.89 25.02 9.84
CA ILE A 289 2.96 24.59 10.89
C ILE A 289 2.53 23.16 10.63
N VAL A 290 2.48 22.37 11.68
CA VAL A 290 1.85 21.04 11.69
C VAL A 290 0.97 20.92 12.91
N SER A 291 -0.18 20.27 12.76
CA SER A 291 -1.07 19.97 13.88
C SER A 291 -1.60 18.56 13.81
N PHE A 292 -1.71 17.90 14.96
CA PHE A 292 -2.28 16.57 15.05
C PHE A 292 -3.26 16.50 16.23
N GLY A 293 -4.44 15.93 15.98
CA GLY A 293 -5.49 15.73 16.97
C GLY A 293 -5.80 14.25 17.14
N LEU A 294 -5.62 13.71 18.34
CA LEU A 294 -5.85 12.29 18.64
C LEU A 294 -6.15 12.07 20.13
N ASP A 295 -6.41 10.82 20.49
CA ASP A 295 -6.52 10.40 21.90
C ASP A 295 -5.17 9.90 22.43
N PHE A 296 -4.46 10.74 23.17
CA PHE A 296 -3.14 10.42 23.72
C PHE A 296 -3.20 9.48 24.93
N SER A 297 -4.38 9.18 25.49
CA SER A 297 -4.49 8.27 26.65
C SER A 297 -4.39 6.78 26.28
N GLN A 298 -4.47 6.43 25.00
CA GLN A 298 -4.40 5.04 24.57
C GLN A 298 -2.96 4.51 24.67
N ASP A 299 -2.79 3.28 25.15
CA ASP A 299 -1.52 2.56 25.35
C ASP A 299 -0.81 2.14 24.04
N SER A 300 -0.92 2.97 23.01
CA SER A 300 -0.37 2.75 21.68
C SER A 300 0.95 3.50 21.49
N ASP A 301 1.89 2.94 20.72
CA ASP A 301 3.02 3.72 20.20
C ASP A 301 2.46 4.88 19.39
N ILE A 302 2.38 6.06 20.00
CA ILE A 302 1.83 7.25 19.37
C ILE A 302 2.81 7.68 18.27
N PRO A 303 2.45 7.61 16.99
CA PRO A 303 3.41 7.75 15.89
C PRO A 303 3.91 9.19 15.68
N TYR A 304 3.36 10.14 16.43
CA TYR A 304 3.83 11.53 16.46
C TYR A 304 4.76 11.82 17.62
N VAL A 305 4.94 10.89 18.55
CA VAL A 305 5.68 11.11 19.79
C VAL A 305 7.02 10.40 19.69
N GLN A 306 8.10 11.17 19.71
CA GLN A 306 9.45 10.65 19.67
C GLN A 306 9.92 10.32 21.09
N ASN A 307 9.97 9.03 21.44
CA ASN A 307 10.70 8.47 22.58
C ASN A 307 10.65 9.31 23.88
N THR A 308 9.46 9.77 24.28
CA THR A 308 9.27 10.53 25.52
C THR A 308 8.78 9.67 26.66
N ASN A 309 9.04 10.16 27.87
CA ASN A 309 8.39 9.72 29.10
C ASN A 309 6.86 9.67 28.89
N THR A 310 6.30 8.48 28.69
CA THR A 310 4.94 8.27 28.16
C THR A 310 3.85 8.85 29.05
N SER A 311 4.13 9.12 30.32
CA SER A 311 3.17 9.64 31.30
C SER A 311 2.67 11.04 30.96
N GLU A 312 3.56 12.01 30.72
CA GLU A 312 3.15 13.41 30.47
C GLU A 312 2.29 13.54 29.19
N VAL A 313 2.62 12.76 28.17
CA VAL A 313 1.86 12.73 26.92
C VAL A 313 0.51 12.05 27.12
N LYS A 314 0.44 10.96 27.89
CA LYS A 314 -0.82 10.27 28.20
C LYS A 314 -1.80 11.15 28.96
N ASP A 315 -1.30 12.01 29.85
CA ASP A 315 -2.11 12.96 30.62
C ASP A 315 -2.83 14.01 29.74
N LEU A 316 -2.42 14.16 28.48
CA LEU A 316 -3.15 14.98 27.51
C LEU A 316 -4.51 14.37 27.13
N GLY A 317 -4.70 13.05 27.23
CA GLY A 317 -5.94 12.40 26.79
C GLY A 317 -6.36 12.84 25.38
N LYS A 318 -7.62 13.20 25.17
CA LYS A 318 -8.07 13.76 23.87
C LYS A 318 -7.63 15.22 23.70
N ALA A 319 -6.64 15.44 22.84
CA ALA A 319 -6.06 16.76 22.62
C ALA A 319 -5.74 17.02 21.14
N ARG A 320 -5.58 18.31 20.81
CA ARG A 320 -5.02 18.77 19.54
C ARG A 320 -3.78 19.60 19.82
N ILE A 321 -2.69 19.28 19.13
CA ILE A 321 -1.38 19.91 19.31
C ILE A 321 -1.05 20.66 18.03
N PHE A 322 -0.61 21.91 18.16
CA PHE A 322 -0.07 22.71 17.05
C PHE A 322 1.40 22.99 17.32
N LEU A 323 2.25 22.75 16.32
CA LEU A 323 3.65 23.12 16.32
C LEU A 323 3.85 24.23 15.29
N ASP A 324 4.22 25.42 15.75
CA ASP A 324 4.50 26.56 14.91
C ASP A 324 5.99 26.87 14.92
N PHE A 325 6.68 26.47 13.87
CA PHE A 325 8.13 26.61 13.79
C PHE A 325 8.57 28.04 13.47
N LYS A 326 7.67 28.94 13.03
CA LYS A 326 8.01 30.36 12.86
C LYS A 326 7.99 31.10 14.19
N SER A 327 7.03 30.80 15.06
CA SER A 327 7.00 31.42 16.40
C SER A 327 7.84 30.65 17.44
N GLY A 328 8.11 29.36 17.21
CA GLY A 328 8.85 28.50 18.13
C GLY A 328 8.00 27.95 19.28
N PHE A 329 6.66 27.99 19.16
CA PHE A 329 5.72 27.55 20.19
C PHE A 329 4.93 26.30 19.82
N GLU A 330 4.61 25.53 20.86
CA GLU A 330 3.66 24.42 20.88
C GLU A 330 2.39 24.88 21.61
N TYR A 331 1.24 24.74 20.94
CA TYR A 331 -0.08 25.02 21.53
C TYR A 331 -0.81 23.70 21.78
N ARG A 332 -1.26 23.49 23.01
CA ARG A 332 -1.99 22.29 23.44
C ARG A 332 -3.43 22.67 23.74
N LEU A 333 -4.37 22.11 22.97
CA LEU A 333 -5.81 22.36 23.12
C LEU A 333 -6.57 21.07 23.41
N SER A 334 -7.80 21.19 23.92
CA SER A 334 -8.78 20.10 23.86
C SER A 334 -9.00 19.64 22.41
N LYS A 335 -9.42 18.38 22.20
CA LYS A 335 -9.61 17.83 20.84
C LYS A 335 -10.59 18.67 19.98
N ASP A 336 -11.59 19.30 20.59
CA ASP A 336 -12.53 20.20 19.91
C ASP A 336 -11.98 21.62 19.66
N GLY A 337 -10.75 21.91 20.09
CA GLY A 337 -10.07 23.19 19.90
C GLY A 337 -10.62 24.34 20.76
N ARG A 338 -11.52 24.08 21.73
CA ARG A 338 -12.22 25.13 22.49
C ARG A 338 -11.51 25.57 23.76
N VAL A 339 -10.73 24.69 24.37
CA VAL A 339 -10.07 24.94 25.65
C VAL A 339 -8.57 24.89 25.45
N CYS A 340 -7.86 25.96 25.83
CA CYS A 340 -6.42 25.91 25.93
C CYS A 340 -6.00 25.12 27.17
N ARG A 341 -5.12 24.15 26.98
CA ARG A 341 -4.52 23.40 28.08
C ARG A 341 -3.18 23.99 28.48
N SER A 342 -2.35 24.36 27.51
CA SER A 342 -1.06 25.02 27.75
C SER A 342 -0.44 25.54 26.45
N VAL A 343 0.46 26.49 26.62
CA VAL A 343 1.37 26.97 25.58
C VAL A 343 2.79 26.87 26.11
N ARG A 344 3.71 26.35 25.29
CA ARG A 344 5.10 26.13 25.70
C ARG A 344 6.05 26.20 24.49
N PRO A 345 7.36 26.28 24.69
CA PRO A 345 8.32 26.19 23.59
C PRO A 345 8.25 24.81 22.93
N ILE A 346 8.52 24.72 21.62
CA ILE A 346 8.64 23.43 20.94
C ILE A 346 9.78 22.61 21.58
N GLU A 347 9.51 21.35 21.87
CA GLU A 347 10.46 20.38 22.41
C GLU A 347 10.65 19.22 21.43
N LYS A 348 11.79 18.51 21.52
CA LYS A 348 12.16 17.36 20.65
C LYS A 348 11.23 16.13 20.76
N SER A 349 10.19 16.22 21.57
CA SER A 349 9.22 15.18 21.87
C SER A 349 8.37 14.73 20.69
N TRP A 350 8.40 15.45 19.56
CA TRP A 350 7.51 15.20 18.42
C TRP A 350 8.25 14.68 17.19
N GLN A 351 7.71 13.63 16.56
CA GLN A 351 8.30 12.98 15.40
C GLN A 351 8.36 13.87 14.15
N ALA A 352 7.52 14.91 14.08
CA ALA A 352 7.54 15.94 13.04
C ALA A 352 8.79 16.84 13.09
N ILE A 353 9.55 16.79 14.19
CA ILE A 353 10.74 17.62 14.41
C ILE A 353 11.98 16.84 13.97
N GLU A 354 12.86 17.53 13.24
CA GLU A 354 14.25 17.14 13.06
C GLU A 354 15.17 18.24 13.61
N GLU A 355 16.39 17.88 13.98
CA GLU A 355 17.39 18.82 14.46
C GLU A 355 18.44 19.05 13.37
N LYS A 356 18.64 20.30 12.98
CA LYS A 356 19.64 20.73 11.98
C LYS A 356 20.43 21.89 12.56
N ASP A 357 21.75 21.76 12.63
CA ASP A 357 22.67 22.77 13.14
C ASP A 357 22.29 23.34 14.53
N GLY A 358 21.81 22.48 15.43
CA GLY A 358 21.38 22.86 16.79
C GLY A 358 20.05 23.64 16.84
N LYS A 359 19.28 23.64 15.74
CA LYS A 359 17.94 24.24 15.64
C LYS A 359 16.89 23.19 15.30
N PHE A 360 15.67 23.39 15.81
CA PHE A 360 14.53 22.57 15.43
C PHE A 360 13.99 22.96 14.05
N ASN A 361 13.64 21.95 13.26
CA ASN A 361 13.17 22.10 11.89
C ASN A 361 11.95 21.19 11.65
N LEU A 362 10.99 21.66 10.87
CA LEU A 362 9.86 20.83 10.43
C LEU A 362 10.32 19.89 9.31
N LYS A 363 10.15 18.59 9.53
CA LYS A 363 10.41 17.53 8.55
C LYS A 363 9.53 17.65 7.31
N GLU A 364 9.99 17.08 6.21
CA GLU A 364 9.19 16.94 4.98
C GLU A 364 7.95 16.06 5.21
N PRO A 365 6.84 16.28 4.46
CA PRO A 365 5.52 15.69 4.70
C PRO A 365 5.52 14.19 5.01
N THR A 366 6.14 13.39 4.14
CA THR A 366 6.13 11.92 4.25
C THR A 366 7.00 11.43 5.40
N THR A 367 8.06 12.16 5.74
CA THR A 367 8.99 11.80 6.81
C THR A 367 8.49 12.14 8.22
N VAL A 368 7.35 12.82 8.34
CA VAL A 368 6.68 13.05 9.63
C VAL A 368 6.25 11.71 10.27
N PHE A 369 5.93 10.71 9.46
CA PHE A 369 5.32 9.46 9.92
C PHE A 369 6.32 8.34 10.27
N PHE A 370 7.59 8.51 9.92
CA PHE A 370 8.62 7.52 10.21
C PHE A 370 9.98 8.21 10.36
N ASN A 371 10.83 7.67 11.23
CA ASN A 371 12.12 8.29 11.53
C ASN A 371 13.16 7.95 10.45
N GLY A 372 12.94 8.41 9.22
CA GLY A 372 13.68 8.02 8.01
C GLY A 372 14.38 9.17 7.31
N SER A 373 14.92 10.15 8.03
CA SER A 373 15.81 11.14 7.41
C SER A 373 16.99 10.41 6.75
N GLY A 374 17.03 10.38 5.41
CA GLY A 374 18.02 9.63 4.64
C GLY A 374 17.70 8.15 4.42
N ALA A 375 16.48 7.68 4.71
CA ALA A 375 16.08 6.31 4.42
C ALA A 375 16.01 6.08 2.90
N GLU A 376 16.67 5.02 2.44
CA GLU A 376 16.66 4.62 1.05
C GLU A 376 15.53 3.62 0.83
N PHE A 377 14.68 3.91 -0.16
CA PHE A 377 13.54 3.06 -0.52
C PHE A 377 13.83 2.28 -1.79
N TYR A 378 13.22 1.12 -1.89
CA TYR A 378 13.37 0.19 -3.00
C TYR A 378 11.96 -0.21 -3.46
N ASN A 379 11.74 -0.24 -4.77
CA ASN A 379 10.47 -0.69 -5.32
C ASN A 379 10.41 -2.22 -5.19
N SER A 380 9.45 -2.72 -4.42
CA SER A 380 9.21 -4.15 -4.19
C SER A 380 8.15 -4.75 -5.13
N GLY A 381 7.64 -3.94 -6.06
CA GLY A 381 6.65 -4.31 -7.06
C GLY A 381 5.23 -3.90 -6.70
N GLU A 382 4.28 -4.43 -7.47
CA GLU A 382 2.85 -4.21 -7.24
C GLU A 382 2.32 -5.21 -6.21
N VAL A 383 1.41 -4.76 -5.35
CA VAL A 383 0.71 -5.58 -4.35
C VAL A 383 -0.80 -5.36 -4.43
N VAL A 384 -1.59 -6.42 -4.23
CA VAL A 384 -3.07 -6.33 -4.24
C VAL A 384 -3.61 -6.42 -2.81
N ARG A 385 -4.38 -5.41 -2.38
CA ARG A 385 -5.10 -5.41 -1.09
C ARG A 385 -6.54 -4.96 -1.30
N GLY A 386 -7.50 -5.75 -0.82
CA GLY A 386 -8.93 -5.44 -0.96
C GLY A 386 -9.40 -5.34 -2.42
N GLY A 387 -8.74 -6.02 -3.35
CA GLY A 387 -9.02 -5.94 -4.79
C GLY A 387 -8.43 -4.71 -5.50
N VAL A 388 -7.71 -3.84 -4.77
CA VAL A 388 -7.00 -2.68 -5.33
C VAL A 388 -5.51 -2.98 -5.41
N THR A 389 -4.88 -2.55 -6.50
CA THR A 389 -3.44 -2.71 -6.74
C THR A 389 -2.70 -1.45 -6.33
N TYR A 390 -1.60 -1.63 -5.62
CA TYR A 390 -0.74 -0.56 -5.10
C TYR A 390 0.70 -0.80 -5.52
N ASP A 391 1.45 0.27 -5.73
CA ASP A 391 2.91 0.18 -5.82
C ASP A 391 3.49 0.13 -4.40
N SER A 392 4.34 -0.87 -4.14
CA SER A 392 4.98 -1.06 -2.84
C SER A 392 6.44 -0.60 -2.87
N TYR A 393 6.82 0.17 -1.85
CA TYR A 393 8.19 0.64 -1.63
C TYR A 393 8.63 0.27 -0.22
N VAL A 394 9.78 -0.39 -0.12
CA VAL A 394 10.29 -0.90 1.16
C VAL A 394 11.62 -0.25 1.54
N SER A 395 11.82 -0.02 2.83
CA SER A 395 13.10 0.40 3.42
C SER A 395 13.40 -0.43 4.67
N ARG A 396 14.66 -0.49 5.08
CA ARG A 396 15.12 -1.22 6.26
C ARG A 396 15.96 -0.30 7.14
N GLN A 397 15.60 -0.22 8.41
CA GLN A 397 16.39 0.42 9.45
C GLN A 397 16.96 -0.67 10.35
N LEU A 398 18.28 -0.78 10.44
CA LEU A 398 18.98 -1.79 11.25
C LEU A 398 19.68 -1.14 12.43
N ASN A 399 19.41 -1.60 13.64
CA ASN A 399 20.21 -1.27 14.81
C ASN A 399 21.43 -2.20 14.86
N ASN A 400 22.62 -1.67 14.57
CA ASN A 400 23.84 -2.47 14.51
C ASN A 400 24.22 -3.11 15.85
N ALA A 401 23.81 -2.52 16.98
CA ALA A 401 24.13 -3.01 18.32
C ALA A 401 23.22 -4.17 18.74
N THR A 402 21.90 -4.01 18.59
CA THR A 402 20.91 -5.04 19.00
C THR A 402 20.59 -6.06 17.91
N LYS A 403 21.00 -5.78 16.65
CA LYS A 403 20.57 -6.51 15.44
C LYS A 403 19.07 -6.48 15.16
N GLU A 404 18.31 -5.72 15.95
CA GLU A 404 16.90 -5.46 15.68
C GLU A 404 16.75 -4.56 14.46
N GLN A 405 15.64 -4.72 13.74
CA GLN A 405 15.39 -3.95 12.53
C GLN A 405 13.92 -3.57 12.39
N VAL A 406 13.68 -2.49 11.67
CA VAL A 406 12.33 -2.08 11.25
C VAL A 406 12.29 -2.08 9.74
N VAL A 407 11.40 -2.88 9.16
CA VAL A 407 11.10 -2.84 7.72
C VAL A 407 9.90 -1.92 7.54
N ILE A 408 10.06 -0.86 6.76
CA ILE A 408 9.01 0.13 6.48
C ILE A 408 8.50 -0.13 5.07
N GLU A 409 7.21 -0.39 4.92
CA GLU A 409 6.51 -0.54 3.65
C GLU A 409 5.59 0.66 3.41
N LEU A 410 5.76 1.33 2.28
CA LEU A 410 4.89 2.40 1.80
C LEU A 410 4.09 1.87 0.62
N LEU A 411 2.76 1.99 0.68
CA LEU A 411 1.87 1.67 -0.44
C LEU A 411 1.35 2.95 -1.06
N TYR A 412 1.48 3.04 -2.38
CA TYR A 412 0.97 4.15 -3.19
C TYR A 412 -0.16 3.66 -4.08
N PHE A 413 -1.19 4.47 -4.25
CA PHE A 413 -2.24 4.17 -5.22
C PHE A 413 -1.64 4.09 -6.62
N ASN A 414 -1.88 2.99 -7.32
CA ASN A 414 -1.64 2.90 -8.75
C ASN A 414 -2.71 3.74 -9.48
N LYS A 415 -2.40 4.19 -10.71
CA LYS A 415 -3.02 5.24 -11.57
C LYS A 415 -4.56 5.25 -11.75
N GLN A 416 -5.31 4.39 -11.07
CA GLN A 416 -6.77 4.25 -11.18
C GLN A 416 -7.58 4.85 -10.03
N TRP A 417 -6.94 5.32 -8.94
CA TRP A 417 -7.68 5.91 -7.83
C TRP A 417 -7.86 7.42 -8.04
N LYS A 418 -9.04 7.82 -8.51
CA LYS A 418 -9.46 9.23 -8.51
C LYS A 418 -9.87 9.60 -7.08
N LEU A 419 -8.93 10.11 -6.30
CA LEU A 419 -9.29 10.99 -5.18
C LEU A 419 -9.98 12.23 -5.76
N GLU A 420 -10.91 12.81 -5.01
CA GLU A 420 -11.50 14.13 -5.30
C GLU A 420 -10.42 15.23 -5.50
N SER A 421 -9.18 14.97 -5.07
CA SER A 421 -8.03 15.86 -5.19
C SER A 421 -7.29 15.84 -6.52
N GLY A 422 -7.65 14.95 -7.46
CA GLY A 422 -7.00 14.86 -8.79
C GLY A 422 -5.50 14.51 -8.78
N ALA A 423 -4.94 14.13 -7.61
CA ALA A 423 -3.53 13.81 -7.47
C ALA A 423 -3.27 12.32 -7.83
N GLU A 424 -2.44 12.08 -8.85
CA GLU A 424 -1.93 10.74 -9.17
C GLU A 424 -0.86 10.33 -8.13
N ASN A 425 -0.86 9.05 -7.73
CA ASN A 425 0.15 8.43 -6.85
C ASN A 425 0.23 8.98 -5.41
N LEU A 426 -0.92 9.09 -4.73
CA LEU A 426 -0.97 9.41 -3.31
C LEU A 426 -0.58 8.20 -2.44
N ILE A 427 0.06 8.44 -1.30
CA ILE A 427 0.32 7.40 -0.30
C ILE A 427 -0.98 6.91 0.34
N HIS A 428 -1.18 5.59 0.35
CA HIS A 428 -2.34 4.92 0.95
C HIS A 428 -2.06 4.46 2.38
N SER A 429 -0.89 3.85 2.61
CA SER A 429 -0.56 3.31 3.92
C SER A 429 0.94 3.21 4.16
N ILE A 430 1.32 3.36 5.43
CA ILE A 430 2.68 3.14 5.94
C ILE A 430 2.61 2.00 6.93
N THR A 431 3.30 0.90 6.66
CA THR A 431 3.37 -0.25 7.57
C THR A 431 4.79 -0.39 8.09
N GLN A 432 4.97 -0.51 9.41
CA GLN A 432 6.26 -0.78 10.03
C GLN A 432 6.24 -2.17 10.66
N TYR A 433 7.18 -3.00 10.23
CA TYR A 433 7.40 -4.35 10.75
C TYR A 433 8.63 -4.31 11.65
N HIS A 434 8.43 -4.31 12.96
CA HIS A 434 9.51 -4.37 13.94
C HIS A 434 9.93 -5.82 14.11
N LYS A 435 11.22 -6.08 13.94
CA LYS A 435 11.80 -7.41 13.99
C LYS A 435 12.90 -7.53 15.03
N ASN A 436 12.93 -8.68 15.69
CA ASN A 436 13.99 -9.04 16.64
C ASN A 436 15.30 -9.40 15.90
N ALA A 437 16.35 -9.72 16.66
CA ALA A 437 17.63 -10.15 16.12
C ALA A 437 17.55 -11.43 15.26
N GLN A 438 16.52 -12.26 15.46
CA GLN A 438 16.22 -13.47 14.70
C GLN A 438 15.43 -13.18 13.41
N ASN A 439 15.16 -11.91 13.10
CA ASN A 439 14.39 -11.46 11.94
C ASN A 439 12.91 -11.92 11.96
N GLU A 440 12.39 -12.21 13.15
CA GLU A 440 10.98 -12.51 13.37
C GLU A 440 10.23 -11.21 13.66
N THR A 441 9.04 -11.07 13.10
CA THR A 441 8.20 -9.88 13.33
C THR A 441 7.58 -9.96 14.73
N VAL A 442 7.98 -9.06 15.61
CA VAL A 442 7.47 -8.97 16.99
C VAL A 442 6.35 -7.94 17.13
N LYS A 443 6.31 -6.95 16.25
CA LYS A 443 5.28 -5.91 16.25
C LYS A 443 5.05 -5.38 14.83
N THR A 444 3.79 -5.15 14.48
CA THR A 444 3.41 -4.47 13.24
C THR A 444 2.57 -3.25 13.58
N THR A 445 2.89 -2.11 13.01
CA THR A 445 2.06 -0.91 13.11
C THR A 445 1.69 -0.45 11.71
N VAL A 446 0.42 -0.06 11.52
CA VAL A 446 -0.07 0.45 10.23
C VAL A 446 -0.67 1.83 10.44
N ILE A 447 -0.25 2.76 9.60
CA ILE A 447 -0.88 4.07 9.42
C ILE A 447 -1.64 4.00 8.10
N LEU A 448 -2.97 4.04 8.18
CA LEU A 448 -3.86 4.05 7.02
C LEU A 448 -4.34 5.48 6.77
N PHE A 449 -4.19 5.95 5.53
CA PHE A 449 -4.69 7.25 5.10
C PHE A 449 -6.13 7.08 4.57
N ASN A 450 -7.12 7.41 5.38
CA ASN A 450 -8.53 7.29 5.00
C ASN A 450 -8.91 8.38 4.00
N GLN A 451 -8.42 9.60 4.24
CA GLN A 451 -8.67 10.76 3.40
C GLN A 451 -7.43 11.65 3.41
N VAL A 452 -7.07 12.18 2.24
CA VAL A 452 -6.07 13.25 2.11
C VAL A 452 -6.62 14.34 1.22
N LYS A 453 -6.77 15.53 1.79
CA LYS A 453 -7.20 16.73 1.09
C LYS A 453 -5.97 17.55 0.72
N ASN A 454 -5.71 17.67 -0.58
CA ASN A 454 -4.63 18.52 -1.07
C ASN A 454 -5.05 20.00 -1.00
N ASN A 455 -4.41 20.74 -0.12
CA ASN A 455 -4.67 22.15 0.12
C ASN A 455 -3.57 23.06 -0.47
N THR A 456 -2.70 22.52 -1.34
CA THR A 456 -1.58 23.28 -1.93
C THR A 456 -2.06 24.44 -2.80
N LEU A 457 -3.15 24.24 -3.53
CA LEU A 457 -3.77 25.27 -4.35
C LEU A 457 -4.73 26.13 -3.51
N VAL A 458 -5.71 25.51 -2.83
CA VAL A 458 -6.82 26.21 -2.14
C VAL A 458 -6.36 26.94 -0.86
N GLY A 459 -5.25 26.51 -0.25
CA GLY A 459 -4.77 27.04 1.02
C GLY A 459 -5.31 26.27 2.23
N THR A 460 -4.72 26.52 3.40
CA THR A 460 -5.10 25.86 4.66
C THR A 460 -6.33 26.53 5.24
N SER A 461 -7.32 25.75 5.70
CA SER A 461 -8.55 26.30 6.30
C SER A 461 -8.31 26.77 7.74
N TRP A 462 -7.65 27.92 7.91
CA TRP A 462 -7.26 28.45 9.22
C TRP A 462 -8.43 28.66 10.19
N SER A 463 -9.65 28.85 9.66
CA SER A 463 -10.86 28.89 10.47
C SER A 463 -11.11 27.61 11.27
N LYS A 464 -10.74 26.43 10.75
CA LYS A 464 -10.88 25.14 11.44
C LYS A 464 -9.73 24.83 12.38
N HIS A 465 -8.62 25.54 12.21
CA HIS A 465 -7.31 25.29 12.84
C HIS A 465 -6.87 26.47 13.70
N THR A 466 -7.80 26.96 14.53
CA THR A 466 -7.54 28.10 15.42
C THR A 466 -6.92 27.68 16.73
N VAL A 467 -5.96 28.48 17.22
CA VAL A 467 -5.41 28.38 18.58
C VAL A 467 -5.92 29.52 19.48
N PHE A 468 -6.99 30.21 19.06
CA PHE A 468 -7.54 31.39 19.73
C PHE A 468 -7.66 31.25 21.26
N PRO A 469 -8.17 30.14 21.84
CA PRO A 469 -8.25 29.99 23.30
C PRO A 469 -6.91 30.04 24.02
N CYS A 470 -5.80 29.80 23.32
CA CYS A 470 -4.45 29.83 23.85
C CYS A 470 -3.73 31.17 23.64
N LEU A 471 -4.31 32.08 22.88
CA LEU A 471 -3.77 33.42 22.74
C LEU A 471 -4.04 34.18 24.04
N ALA A 472 -3.04 34.87 24.56
CA ALA A 472 -3.22 35.70 25.75
C ALA A 472 -4.35 36.70 25.50
N ASP A 473 -5.33 36.76 26.41
CA ASP A 473 -6.50 37.63 26.29
C ASP A 473 -6.05 39.05 25.99
N GLY A 474 -6.29 39.45 24.75
CA GLY A 474 -6.12 40.80 24.32
C GLY A 474 -7.12 41.68 25.05
N LYS A 475 -6.65 42.79 25.61
CA LYS A 475 -7.51 43.91 25.99
C LYS A 475 -8.46 44.24 24.80
N SER A 476 -9.57 44.92 25.08
CA SER A 476 -10.57 45.37 24.08
C SER A 476 -10.00 46.06 22.83
N ASP A 477 -8.73 46.46 22.86
CA ASP A 477 -8.03 47.20 21.80
C ASP A 477 -7.36 46.27 20.76
N ASN A 478 -7.51 44.95 20.89
CA ASN A 478 -6.92 43.95 19.99
C ASN A 478 -7.85 43.52 18.85
N PHE A 479 -9.01 44.17 18.71
CA PHE A 479 -9.94 43.96 17.62
C PHE A 479 -9.70 44.96 16.49
N PHE A 480 -9.53 44.43 15.28
CA PHE A 480 -9.20 45.18 14.09
C PHE A 480 -10.19 44.87 12.98
N PHE A 481 -10.25 45.76 11.99
CA PHE A 481 -11.00 45.53 10.76
C PHE A 481 -10.18 45.84 9.51
N LEU A 482 -10.52 45.15 8.42
CA LEU A 482 -10.03 45.40 7.07
C LEU A 482 -11.19 45.75 6.15
N LYS A 483 -11.05 46.81 5.36
CA LYS A 483 -11.95 47.17 4.28
C LYS A 483 -11.46 46.53 2.99
N LEU A 484 -12.33 45.75 2.37
CA LEU A 484 -12.07 45.10 1.09
C LEU A 484 -12.65 45.95 -0.06
N ALA A 485 -11.88 46.11 -1.14
CA ALA A 485 -12.19 47.03 -2.22
C ALA A 485 -13.28 46.52 -3.18
N ASN A 486 -13.33 45.20 -3.41
CA ASN A 486 -14.09 44.58 -4.50
C ASN A 486 -14.99 43.44 -4.00
N GLY A 487 -15.98 43.04 -4.80
CA GLY A 487 -16.84 41.89 -4.54
C GLY A 487 -18.15 42.23 -3.81
N THR A 488 -19.17 41.39 -4.00
CA THR A 488 -20.44 41.38 -3.27
C THR A 488 -20.52 40.21 -2.29
N MET A 489 -21.50 40.18 -1.38
CA MET A 489 -21.66 39.06 -0.44
C MET A 489 -21.93 37.76 -1.20
N LYS A 490 -22.61 37.87 -2.35
CA LYS A 490 -22.83 36.77 -3.28
C LYS A 490 -21.54 36.28 -3.91
N ASP A 491 -20.61 37.17 -4.24
CA ASP A 491 -19.29 36.79 -4.77
C ASP A 491 -18.45 36.07 -3.72
N LEU A 492 -18.46 36.56 -2.47
CA LEU A 492 -17.78 35.91 -1.34
C LEU A 492 -18.41 34.55 -1.01
N GLN A 493 -19.74 34.46 -1.06
CA GLN A 493 -20.45 33.19 -0.89
C GLN A 493 -20.08 32.18 -1.99
N ASN A 494 -19.96 32.63 -3.24
CA ASN A 494 -19.54 31.78 -4.36
C ASN A 494 -18.07 31.32 -4.24
N ILE A 495 -17.19 32.12 -3.63
CA ILE A 495 -15.80 31.77 -3.35
C ILE A 495 -15.69 30.81 -2.14
N GLY A 496 -16.65 30.92 -1.20
CA GLY A 496 -16.65 30.24 0.09
C GLY A 496 -15.99 31.10 1.17
N TYR A 497 -16.73 31.41 2.23
CA TYR A 497 -16.25 32.28 3.32
C TYR A 497 -14.95 31.75 3.95
N GLU A 498 -14.84 30.45 4.20
CA GLU A 498 -13.63 29.84 4.79
C GLU A 498 -12.35 30.11 3.98
N ASN A 499 -12.46 30.09 2.65
CA ASN A 499 -11.33 30.37 1.74
C ASN A 499 -10.91 31.84 1.82
N VAL A 500 -11.89 32.75 1.88
CA VAL A 500 -11.66 34.20 2.03
C VAL A 500 -10.98 34.49 3.37
N GLU A 501 -11.52 33.97 4.47
CA GLU A 501 -10.97 34.18 5.82
C GLU A 501 -9.54 33.67 5.93
N SER A 502 -9.27 32.48 5.40
CA SER A 502 -7.95 31.86 5.42
C SER A 502 -6.93 32.65 4.59
N ALA A 503 -7.31 33.10 3.39
CA ALA A 503 -6.45 33.93 2.55
C ALA A 503 -6.16 35.30 3.18
N LEU A 504 -7.15 35.90 3.84
CA LEU A 504 -6.96 37.15 4.60
C LEU A 504 -6.00 36.95 5.77
N ALA A 505 -6.14 35.86 6.53
CA ALA A 505 -5.25 35.53 7.63
C ALA A 505 -3.80 35.39 7.14
N GLU A 506 -3.56 34.62 6.06
CA GLU A 506 -2.22 34.48 5.48
C GLU A 506 -1.65 35.81 4.97
N ALA A 507 -2.48 36.65 4.33
CA ALA A 507 -2.05 37.95 3.82
C ALA A 507 -1.66 38.92 4.94
N VAL A 508 -2.46 38.98 6.02
CA VAL A 508 -2.17 39.81 7.20
C VAL A 508 -0.92 39.28 7.90
N ALA A 509 -0.82 37.97 8.13
CA ALA A 509 0.34 37.34 8.77
C ALA A 509 1.63 37.62 8.00
N LYS A 510 1.61 37.45 6.67
CA LYS A 510 2.74 37.72 5.78
C LYS A 510 3.14 39.19 5.79
N THR A 511 2.16 40.11 5.74
CA THR A 511 2.44 41.55 5.75
C THR A 511 3.02 41.98 7.09
N ALA A 512 2.47 41.49 8.19
CA ALA A 512 2.93 41.82 9.54
C ALA A 512 4.23 41.09 9.94
N ASN A 513 4.62 40.05 9.18
CA ASN A 513 5.65 39.08 9.54
C ASN A 513 5.43 38.48 10.94
N ILE A 514 4.26 37.87 11.12
CA ILE A 514 3.85 37.14 12.33
C ILE A 514 3.32 35.75 11.96
N SER A 515 3.13 34.88 12.94
CA SER A 515 2.42 33.62 12.74
C SER A 515 0.95 33.85 12.38
N VAL A 516 0.43 33.06 11.44
CA VAL A 516 -0.99 33.04 11.08
C VAL A 516 -1.86 32.57 12.24
N LEU A 517 -1.32 31.76 13.16
CA LEU A 517 -2.04 31.28 14.35
C LEU A 517 -2.36 32.40 15.36
N ARG A 518 -1.70 33.56 15.26
CA ARG A 518 -2.03 34.73 16.09
C ARG A 518 -3.25 35.51 15.62
N ILE A 519 -3.79 35.17 14.45
CA ILE A 519 -4.95 35.83 13.86
C ILE A 519 -6.16 34.94 14.12
N SER A 520 -7.19 35.50 14.75
CA SER A 520 -8.45 34.77 14.95
C SER A 520 -9.19 34.57 13.64
N GLN A 521 -10.28 33.80 13.70
CA GLN A 521 -11.28 33.79 12.64
C GLN A 521 -11.75 35.22 12.32
N PHE A 522 -12.03 35.46 11.04
CA PHE A 522 -12.57 36.74 10.57
C PHE A 522 -14.09 36.72 10.65
N LEU A 523 -14.69 37.80 11.11
CA LEU A 523 -16.11 38.07 10.97
C LEU A 523 -16.32 39.00 9.77
N LEU A 524 -16.98 38.49 8.73
CA LEU A 524 -17.28 39.26 7.52
C LEU A 524 -18.62 39.99 7.67
N LYS A 525 -18.61 41.32 7.53
CA LYS A 525 -19.79 42.19 7.59
C LYS A 525 -19.84 43.10 6.37
N GLN A 526 -20.99 43.19 5.72
CA GLN A 526 -21.21 44.17 4.65
C GLN A 526 -21.72 45.49 5.25
N LEU A 527 -21.04 46.60 4.91
CA LEU A 527 -21.45 47.95 5.27
C LEU A 527 -21.63 48.76 3.99
N ASN A 528 -22.88 48.97 3.58
CA ASN A 528 -23.24 49.63 2.32
C ASN A 528 -22.55 48.97 1.11
N THR A 529 -21.62 49.69 0.47
CA THR A 529 -20.86 49.26 -0.72
C THR A 529 -19.49 48.65 -0.39
N GLN A 530 -19.09 48.57 0.89
CA GLN A 530 -17.78 48.06 1.30
C GLN A 530 -17.90 46.86 2.23
N PHE A 531 -17.02 45.87 2.06
CA PHE A 531 -16.91 44.72 2.96
C PHE A 531 -15.90 45.02 4.05
N MET A 532 -16.28 44.68 5.28
CA MET A 532 -15.45 44.78 6.46
C MET A 532 -15.18 43.37 6.99
N ALA A 533 -13.91 43.03 7.14
CA ALA A 533 -13.46 41.79 7.74
C ALA A 533 -12.86 42.11 9.11
N CYS A 534 -13.57 41.77 10.18
CA CYS A 534 -13.13 42.02 11.56
C CYS A 534 -12.37 40.81 12.09
N PHE A 535 -11.29 41.02 12.83
CA PHE A 535 -10.50 39.94 13.42
C PHE A 535 -9.86 40.40 14.72
N LEU A 536 -9.50 39.44 15.56
CA LEU A 536 -8.69 39.65 16.75
C LEU A 536 -7.24 39.24 16.45
N LEU A 537 -6.31 40.04 16.95
CA LEU A 537 -4.89 39.73 16.96
C LEU A 537 -4.43 39.39 18.37
N GLY A 538 -3.92 38.16 18.56
CA GLY A 538 -3.36 37.73 19.84
C GLY A 538 -2.12 38.53 20.21
N GLU A 539 -1.93 38.80 21.51
CA GLU A 539 -0.71 39.46 21.99
C GLU A 539 0.52 38.53 21.87
N LYS A 540 1.71 39.13 21.85
CA LYS A 540 2.98 38.39 21.90
C LYS A 540 3.00 37.47 23.12
N ASN A 541 3.46 36.24 22.93
CA ASN A 541 3.65 35.31 24.03
C ASN A 541 4.83 35.75 24.93
N PRO A 542 4.66 35.82 26.27
CA PRO A 542 5.74 36.19 27.18
C PRO A 542 6.82 35.10 27.35
N LEU A 543 6.55 33.86 26.92
CA LEU A 543 7.48 32.75 27.02
C LEU A 543 8.65 32.88 26.03
N ILE A 544 9.79 32.28 26.37
CA ILE A 544 10.95 32.22 25.48
C ILE A 544 10.67 31.15 24.42
N PRO A 545 10.66 31.47 23.11
CA PRO A 545 10.39 30.48 22.08
C PRO A 545 11.53 29.48 21.91
N ALA A 546 11.22 28.33 21.33
CA ALA A 546 12.24 27.36 20.95
C ALA A 546 13.12 27.89 19.82
N ASN A 547 14.38 27.46 19.80
CA ASN A 547 15.32 27.82 18.74
C ASN A 547 15.03 27.02 17.46
N THR A 548 14.24 27.58 16.56
CA THR A 548 13.89 26.96 15.27
C THR A 548 14.68 27.59 14.11
N THR A 549 14.77 26.88 12.99
CA THR A 549 15.50 27.34 11.79
C THR A 549 14.95 28.66 11.24
N ASP A 550 13.62 28.81 11.27
CA ASP A 550 12.87 29.95 10.70
C ASP A 550 12.29 30.87 11.77
N LEU A 551 12.90 30.92 12.97
CA LEU A 551 12.38 31.67 14.10
C LEU A 551 12.22 33.16 13.76
N VAL A 552 10.99 33.64 13.84
CA VAL A 552 10.62 35.05 13.74
C VAL A 552 10.26 35.55 15.13
N ILE A 553 11.02 36.53 15.63
CA ILE A 553 10.74 37.16 16.91
C ILE A 553 9.34 37.81 16.85
N GLU A 554 8.45 37.34 17.73
CA GLU A 554 7.09 37.88 17.80
C GLU A 554 7.10 39.37 18.16
N LYS A 555 6.31 40.13 17.41
CA LYS A 555 6.03 41.55 17.62
C LYS A 555 4.82 41.75 18.52
N ASN A 556 4.82 42.82 19.31
CA ASN A 556 3.64 43.20 20.09
C ASN A 556 2.51 43.68 19.19
N VAL A 557 1.27 43.63 19.65
CA VAL A 557 0.07 44.06 18.88
C VAL A 557 0.21 45.50 18.38
N THR A 558 0.78 46.39 19.19
CA THR A 558 1.01 47.80 18.81
C THR A 558 1.97 47.93 17.63
N GLU A 559 3.04 47.14 17.60
CA GLU A 559 4.01 47.13 16.50
C GLU A 559 3.40 46.56 15.22
N VAL A 560 2.63 45.48 15.34
CA VAL A 560 1.89 44.89 14.21
C VAL A 560 0.89 45.90 13.63
N ARG A 561 0.13 46.58 14.50
CA ARG A 561 -0.81 47.64 14.11
C ARG A 561 -0.10 48.74 13.34
N ASN A 562 1.03 49.23 13.84
CA ASN A 562 1.79 50.30 13.18
C ASN A 562 2.32 49.85 11.81
N LEU A 563 2.75 48.60 11.67
CA LEU A 563 3.26 48.07 10.42
C LEU A 563 2.15 47.86 9.37
N LEU A 564 1.01 47.31 9.77
CA LEU A 564 -0.16 47.17 8.89
C LEU A 564 -0.68 48.54 8.46
N ASN A 565 -0.81 49.49 9.38
CA ASN A 565 -1.25 50.85 9.08
C ASN A 565 -0.25 51.58 8.17
N GLY A 566 1.05 51.46 8.43
CA GLY A 566 2.10 52.03 7.59
C GLY A 566 2.06 51.48 6.16
N THR A 567 1.86 50.17 6.01
CA THR A 567 1.77 49.51 4.70
C THR A 567 0.49 49.90 3.95
N LEU A 568 -0.66 49.84 4.61
CA LEU A 568 -1.95 50.13 3.99
C LEU A 568 -2.21 51.63 3.77
N LYS A 569 -1.38 52.52 4.31
CA LYS A 569 -1.38 53.95 3.95
C LYS A 569 -0.77 54.21 2.58
N THR A 570 0.20 53.40 2.15
CA THR A 570 1.00 53.65 0.95
C THR A 570 0.65 52.73 -0.21
N GLN A 571 0.15 51.52 0.07
CA GLN A 571 -0.16 50.53 -0.95
C GLN A 571 -1.35 49.64 -0.58
N GLN A 572 -2.00 49.09 -1.60
CA GLN A 572 -3.01 48.04 -1.44
C GLN A 572 -2.34 46.68 -1.23
N ILE A 573 -3.03 45.77 -0.54
CA ILE A 573 -2.57 44.38 -0.39
C ILE A 573 -3.48 43.49 -1.23
N ASN A 574 -2.89 42.81 -2.21
CA ASN A 574 -3.58 41.82 -3.02
C ASN A 574 -3.62 40.47 -2.30
N VAL A 575 -4.81 39.91 -2.18
CA VAL A 575 -5.12 38.65 -1.53
C VAL A 575 -5.61 37.70 -2.61
N ASN A 576 -4.77 36.74 -2.97
CA ASN A 576 -5.14 35.75 -3.97
C ASN A 576 -5.94 34.65 -3.28
N ILE A 577 -7.19 34.47 -3.71
CA ILE A 577 -8.06 33.40 -3.24
C ILE A 577 -8.18 32.38 -4.35
N VAL A 578 -7.73 31.16 -4.07
CA VAL A 578 -7.75 30.08 -5.05
C VAL A 578 -9.08 29.35 -4.91
N SER A 579 -9.96 29.57 -5.89
CA SER A 579 -11.20 28.80 -6.10
C SER A 579 -11.17 28.18 -7.50
N ASP A 580 -12.28 27.60 -7.98
CA ASP A 580 -12.40 27.06 -9.35
C ASP A 580 -11.92 28.07 -10.42
N ASP A 581 -12.13 29.37 -10.14
CA ASP A 581 -11.41 30.47 -10.78
C ASP A 581 -10.50 31.16 -9.74
N LEU A 582 -9.25 31.43 -10.09
CA LEU A 582 -8.37 32.30 -9.29
C LEU A 582 -9.00 33.69 -9.19
N LYS A 583 -9.43 34.08 -7.99
CA LYS A 583 -10.02 35.40 -7.74
C LYS A 583 -9.14 36.20 -6.80
N THR A 584 -8.82 37.43 -7.20
CA THR A 584 -8.04 38.36 -6.37
C THR A 584 -8.98 39.27 -5.61
N GLN A 585 -8.91 39.20 -4.29
CA GLN A 585 -9.50 40.16 -3.38
C GLN A 585 -8.45 41.21 -3.01
N THR A 586 -8.85 42.48 -2.83
CA THR A 586 -7.90 43.55 -2.49
C THR A 586 -8.29 44.21 -1.18
N ILE A 587 -7.30 44.36 -0.29
CA ILE A 587 -7.42 45.20 0.91
C ILE A 587 -7.11 46.63 0.49
N SER A 588 -8.09 47.52 0.69
CA SER A 588 -8.03 48.92 0.24
C SER A 588 -6.93 49.73 0.95
N VAL A 589 -6.42 50.76 0.26
CA VAL A 589 -5.61 51.81 0.92
C VAL A 589 -6.44 52.44 2.03
N ASN A 590 -5.84 52.70 3.19
CA ASN A 590 -6.50 53.13 4.42
C ASN A 590 -7.63 52.19 4.87
N GLY A 591 -7.56 50.92 4.46
CA GLY A 591 -8.56 49.91 4.75
C GLY A 591 -8.44 49.29 6.14
N PHE A 592 -7.39 49.60 6.91
CA PHE A 592 -7.16 49.03 8.24
C PHE A 592 -7.54 49.99 9.36
N GLY A 593 -8.20 49.48 10.40
CA GLY A 593 -8.56 50.26 11.58
C GLY A 593 -8.82 49.40 12.81
N VAL A 594 -9.07 50.06 13.93
CA VAL A 594 -9.42 49.45 15.22
C VAL A 594 -10.94 49.46 15.37
N VAL A 595 -11.52 48.37 15.86
CA VAL A 595 -12.95 48.32 16.19
C VAL A 595 -13.17 49.10 17.49
N SER A 596 -14.01 50.14 17.47
CA SER A 596 -14.31 50.92 18.69
C SER A 596 -15.10 50.07 19.69
N THR A 597 -14.77 50.19 20.98
CA THR A 597 -15.39 49.45 22.10
C THR A 597 -16.88 49.73 22.32
N THR A 598 -17.47 50.66 21.57
CA THR A 598 -18.91 50.96 21.55
C THR A 598 -19.69 50.16 20.51
N ASP A 599 -19.01 49.50 19.56
CA ASP A 599 -19.62 48.56 18.63
C ASP A 599 -19.58 47.16 19.27
N GLU A 600 -20.71 46.44 19.26
CA GLU A 600 -20.85 45.09 19.83
C GLU A 600 -19.60 44.25 19.57
N HIS A 601 -18.89 43.91 20.65
CA HIS A 601 -17.70 43.08 20.57
C HIS A 601 -18.03 41.80 19.79
N PRO A 602 -17.17 41.38 18.85
CA PRO A 602 -17.32 40.08 18.22
C PRO A 602 -16.91 39.03 19.26
N PHE A 603 -17.80 38.74 20.20
CA PHE A 603 -17.77 37.46 20.88
C PHE A 603 -17.93 36.37 19.81
N PRO A 604 -17.27 35.20 19.93
CA PRO A 604 -17.66 34.04 19.14
C PRO A 604 -19.18 33.93 19.26
N PRO A 605 -19.91 33.76 18.15
CA PRO A 605 -21.36 33.95 18.14
C PRO A 605 -21.94 33.18 19.32
N GLN A 606 -22.39 33.93 20.34
CA GLN A 606 -23.31 33.36 21.30
C GLN A 606 -24.43 32.85 20.43
N TYR A 607 -24.71 31.55 20.56
CA TYR A 607 -25.70 30.89 19.75
C TYR A 607 -27.04 31.64 19.92
N ASN A 608 -27.34 32.56 19.00
CA ASN A 608 -28.50 33.45 19.05
C ASN A 608 -29.73 32.71 18.54
N GLY A 609 -29.90 31.46 18.97
CA GLY A 609 -30.99 30.58 18.54
C GLY A 609 -31.04 30.34 17.03
N TYR A 610 -31.97 29.48 16.64
CA TYR A 610 -32.42 29.41 15.26
C TYR A 610 -33.37 30.60 15.04
N THR A 611 -33.24 31.29 13.89
CA THR A 611 -34.23 32.32 13.50
C THR A 611 -35.64 31.72 13.51
N GLY A 612 -36.66 32.53 13.80
CA GLY A 612 -38.06 32.07 13.79
C GLY A 612 -38.46 31.40 12.47
N GLY A 613 -37.87 31.82 11.34
CA GLY A 613 -38.06 31.18 10.04
C GLY A 613 -37.48 29.76 9.97
N SER A 614 -36.26 29.54 10.46
CA SER A 614 -35.67 28.20 10.56
C SER A 614 -36.43 27.28 11.52
N MET A 615 -36.93 27.79 12.65
CA MET A 615 -37.79 27.02 13.56
C MET A 615 -39.14 26.67 12.92
N PHE A 616 -39.72 27.59 12.14
CA PHE A 616 -40.97 27.34 11.40
C PHE A 616 -40.78 26.26 10.34
N ILE A 617 -39.69 26.31 9.56
CA ILE A 617 -39.36 25.27 8.57
C ILE A 617 -39.15 23.92 9.25
N LEU A 618 -38.40 23.87 10.35
CA LEU A 618 -38.19 22.63 11.12
C LEU A 618 -39.51 22.06 11.66
N ALA A 619 -40.40 22.91 12.17
CA ALA A 619 -41.73 22.53 12.64
C ALA A 619 -42.60 21.98 11.49
N LEU A 620 -42.57 22.62 10.32
CA LEU A 620 -43.28 22.15 9.13
C LEU A 620 -42.78 20.77 8.68
N PHE A 621 -41.45 20.58 8.58
CA PHE A 621 -40.87 19.28 8.21
C PHE A 621 -41.19 18.20 9.25
N SER A 622 -41.14 18.53 10.55
CA SER A 622 -41.50 17.59 11.62
C SER A 622 -42.99 17.22 11.57
N PHE A 623 -43.86 18.18 11.24
CA PHE A 623 -45.29 17.94 11.06
C PHE A 623 -45.56 17.04 9.85
N ILE A 624 -44.96 17.33 8.70
CA ILE A 624 -45.08 16.50 7.49
C ILE A 624 -44.57 15.09 7.75
N PHE A 625 -43.43 14.95 8.45
CA PHE A 625 -42.85 13.66 8.79
C PHE A 625 -43.77 12.88 9.76
N GLY A 626 -44.33 13.55 10.76
CA GLY A 626 -45.31 12.97 11.68
C GLY A 626 -46.58 12.49 10.98
N VAL A 627 -47.13 13.30 10.06
CA VAL A 627 -48.28 12.91 9.22
C VAL A 627 -47.92 11.71 8.34
N GLY A 628 -46.72 11.71 7.75
CA GLY A 628 -46.22 10.59 6.95
C GLY A 628 -46.13 9.28 7.74
N ILE A 629 -45.63 9.32 8.98
CA ILE A 629 -45.59 8.16 9.87
C ILE A 629 -47.00 7.69 10.23
N ALA A 630 -47.92 8.61 10.56
CA ALA A 630 -49.29 8.26 10.93
C ALA A 630 -50.05 7.60 9.77
N VAL A 631 -49.99 8.20 8.58
CA VAL A 631 -50.62 7.65 7.36
C VAL A 631 -49.96 6.33 6.97
N GLY A 632 -48.63 6.24 6.99
CA GLY A 632 -47.89 5.01 6.70
C GLY A 632 -48.24 3.88 7.67
N SER A 633 -48.33 4.18 8.96
CA SER A 633 -48.72 3.21 10.01
C SER A 633 -50.16 2.73 9.82
N TYR A 634 -51.08 3.64 9.47
CA TYR A 634 -52.48 3.30 9.19
C TYR A 634 -52.63 2.41 7.95
N VAL A 635 -51.93 2.74 6.85
CA VAL A 635 -51.91 1.93 5.62
C VAL A 635 -51.29 0.55 5.88
N PHE A 636 -50.23 0.49 6.67
CA PHE A 636 -49.60 -0.78 7.03
C PHE A 636 -50.52 -1.65 7.91
N TYR A 637 -51.19 -1.05 8.88
CA TYR A 637 -52.16 -1.73 9.75
C TYR A 637 -53.37 -2.27 8.96
N THR A 638 -53.93 -1.47 8.06
CA THR A 638 -55.07 -1.86 7.21
C THR A 638 -54.69 -2.92 6.18
N LYS A 639 -53.51 -2.83 5.53
CA LYS A 639 -53.00 -3.92 4.68
C LYS A 639 -52.75 -5.21 5.45
N ARG A 640 -52.21 -5.13 6.67
CA ARG A 640 -51.99 -6.30 7.54
C ARG A 640 -53.31 -6.98 7.92
N GLN A 641 -54.35 -6.20 8.21
CA GLN A 641 -55.71 -6.71 8.44
C GLN A 641 -56.27 -7.42 7.20
N GLY A 642 -56.09 -6.84 6.01
CA GLY A 642 -56.52 -7.45 4.74
C GLY A 642 -55.81 -8.78 4.43
N ILE A 643 -54.49 -8.86 4.65
CA ILE A 643 -53.72 -10.10 4.43
C ILE A 643 -54.12 -11.19 5.43
N ARG A 644 -54.43 -10.83 6.70
CA ARG A 644 -54.96 -11.79 7.69
C ARG A 644 -56.35 -12.31 7.31
N GLY A 645 -57.20 -11.47 6.72
CA GLY A 645 -58.52 -11.88 6.22
C GLY A 645 -58.43 -12.86 5.04
N ILE A 646 -57.53 -12.60 4.08
CA ILE A 646 -57.31 -13.50 2.93
C ILE A 646 -56.68 -14.83 3.38
N ALA A 647 -55.75 -14.80 4.34
CA ALA A 647 -55.17 -16.02 4.89
C ALA A 647 -56.21 -16.89 5.63
N TYR A 648 -57.23 -16.29 6.24
CA TYR A 648 -58.30 -17.05 6.89
C TYR A 648 -59.24 -17.71 5.87
N GLN A 649 -59.53 -17.06 4.73
CA GLN A 649 -60.36 -17.62 3.65
C GLN A 649 -59.67 -18.69 2.78
N VAL A 650 -58.35 -18.85 2.88
CA VAL A 650 -57.60 -19.90 2.18
C VAL A 650 -57.43 -21.17 3.06
N PHE A 651 -57.71 -21.05 4.37
CA PHE A 651 -57.62 -22.14 5.34
C PHE A 651 -58.98 -22.69 5.82
N GLU A 652 -60.09 -22.04 5.47
CA GLU A 652 -61.41 -22.69 5.31
C GLU A 652 -61.51 -23.26 3.89
#